data_AF-A0A177FC61-F1
#
_entry.id   AF-A0A177FC61-F1
#
_cell.length_a   1.000
_cell.length_b   1.000
_cell.length_c   1.000
_cell.angle_alpha   90.00
_cell.angle_beta   90.00
_cell.angle_gamma   90.00
#
_symmetry.space_group_name_H-M   'P 1'
#
loop_
_entity.id
_entity.type
_entity.pdbx_description
1 polymer ?
#
loop_
_entity_poly.entity_id
_entity_poly.type
_entity_poly.pdbx_seq_one_letter_code
_entity_poly.pdbx_strand_id
1 'polypeptide(L)'
;MLNIREFVALAQRRPEVASSSFAEWLSDTFAIYNTEQVPQVASNAVLLKFNNGQLQSQDGQWRIPVSRPGWFDIGDVGPGGLPTKLSSTNLLGHWKFWSPESSDFISGAMRSLVTSSGTCSLDLGVPVFAQHPKLMIRECYSWVGVPSPSAILPIWERYENLNHARDDAALQELLISFDDSGLLPSQGCDMLEREKFTEMLTDLRGKRALVTSTSNLPKLITEDDLLAIFQTDDRPDATYVLGHPRPDADSACSALFEAVRRKVLYPERPVHTWCEYVPPEVKYILGPQFSSLLSRVAKPRNYHNIVLVDCHKTEACFRMGVRSIIDHHIIRKKFAPYVSISHEVSWSSTIQVYVKILGSGLDLAPSLAKILLEATRLEAEPGLMKYMSNLDRLAVKRLESIASTAATYSDLMHVMTEASCPQELFYKDYKETNFGFAVIKSRQALGSQIHALATTNNTNHHLPLTIVKEVLYRDGFVAVKSETILIVSNPEYHDKGFTRSVLDVVALACRQFHGTEAVSLFDKGVLVAEAKYQTPRLLLMPLIEDIVTEHLRFAYSPALDKFMSIGFYSGQAKTYSIPGEDQIVFAGLSYTNVAQFLSDSVRMSILTLPEYWKVYQDFEARGLTYAITSLQCPRFVEVLDTLILDSHRLVHGAISSNKDNKKEIQLAHPIQSARPALIRAEDGDLVTGLPRKLYSADTYGDSSLWRYWTPDTPPSPSDHNLGVQESPTVATRGHIFVMNQTCLDLKVHVNESTQFLTFRPIYDDIAEIRYVVEPAESWIRLKMLPRLFSLTG
;
A
#
# COMPACT_ATOMS: atom_id res chain seq x y z
N MET A 1 12.06 -19.07 20.15
CA MET A 1 12.18 -19.36 18.70
C MET A 1 12.11 -20.87 18.55
N LEU A 2 11.43 -21.37 17.51
CA LEU A 2 11.32 -22.81 17.29
C LEU A 2 12.60 -23.35 16.62
N ASN A 3 13.00 -24.58 16.90
CA ASN A 3 13.93 -25.33 16.05
C ASN A 3 13.17 -25.98 14.87
N ILE A 4 13.90 -26.56 13.90
CA ILE A 4 13.34 -27.22 12.71
C ILE A 4 12.34 -28.31 13.12
N ARG A 5 12.69 -29.16 14.07
CA ARG A 5 11.82 -30.26 14.54
C ARG A 5 10.50 -29.73 15.10
N GLU A 6 10.56 -28.73 15.97
CA GLU A 6 9.40 -28.09 16.58
C GLU A 6 8.53 -27.40 15.54
N PHE A 7 9.15 -26.66 14.62
CA PHE A 7 8.44 -25.97 13.55
C PHE A 7 7.74 -26.96 12.61
N VAL A 8 8.43 -28.01 12.16
CA VAL A 8 7.86 -29.00 11.25
C VAL A 8 6.71 -29.75 11.92
N ALA A 9 6.87 -30.15 13.19
CA ALA A 9 5.78 -30.76 13.96
C ALA A 9 4.57 -29.81 14.16
N LEU A 10 4.82 -28.51 14.30
CA LEU A 10 3.76 -27.50 14.34
C LEU A 10 3.07 -27.37 12.97
N ALA A 11 3.84 -27.25 11.88
CA ALA A 11 3.33 -27.11 10.52
C ALA A 11 2.52 -28.33 10.07
N GLN A 12 2.92 -29.55 10.47
CA GLN A 12 2.13 -30.77 10.23
C GLN A 12 0.75 -30.71 10.90
N ARG A 13 0.67 -30.19 12.14
CA ARG A 13 -0.59 -30.09 12.89
C ARG A 13 -1.44 -28.88 12.49
N ARG A 14 -0.77 -27.80 12.10
CA ARG A 14 -1.36 -26.49 11.79
C ARG A 14 -0.69 -25.94 10.51
N PRO A 15 -1.07 -26.44 9.32
CA PRO A 15 -0.47 -26.02 8.05
C PRO A 15 -0.52 -24.51 7.81
N GLU A 16 -1.49 -23.81 8.40
CA GLU A 16 -1.61 -22.35 8.30
C GLU A 16 -0.45 -21.58 8.95
N VAL A 17 0.36 -22.23 9.79
CA VAL A 17 1.57 -21.66 10.35
C VAL A 17 2.62 -21.41 9.26
N ALA A 18 2.57 -22.19 8.17
CA ALA A 18 3.37 -21.98 6.98
C ALA A 18 2.80 -20.82 6.14
N SER A 19 2.94 -19.60 6.65
CA SER A 19 2.47 -18.35 6.02
C SER A 19 3.16 -18.05 4.70
N SER A 20 2.40 -17.76 3.65
CA SER A 20 2.96 -17.24 2.38
C SER A 20 3.41 -15.77 2.46
N SER A 21 3.26 -15.13 3.62
CA SER A 21 3.43 -13.67 3.79
C SER A 21 4.67 -13.28 4.59
N PHE A 22 5.45 -14.24 5.11
CA PHE A 22 6.70 -13.98 5.82
C PHE A 22 7.61 -15.21 5.89
N ALA A 23 8.90 -14.96 6.10
CA ALA A 23 9.91 -15.98 6.36
C ALA A 23 10.29 -15.94 7.85
N GLU A 24 10.73 -17.07 8.38
CA GLU A 24 10.99 -17.21 9.82
C GLU A 24 12.38 -17.77 10.05
N TRP A 25 13.14 -17.10 10.91
CA TRP A 25 14.33 -17.70 11.50
C TRP A 25 13.92 -18.86 12.39
N LEU A 26 14.58 -19.99 12.19
CA LEU A 26 14.58 -21.11 13.11
C LEU A 26 15.88 -21.08 13.91
N SER A 27 15.87 -21.70 15.09
CA SER A 27 17.00 -21.63 16.02
C SER A 27 18.22 -22.47 15.62
N ASP A 28 18.07 -23.41 14.68
CA ASP A 28 19.17 -24.28 14.23
C ASP A 28 20.14 -23.55 13.28
N THR A 29 21.43 -23.87 13.41
CA THR A 29 22.50 -23.36 12.53
C THR A 29 23.45 -24.48 12.13
N PHE A 30 24.09 -24.35 10.97
CA PHE A 30 24.91 -25.38 10.33
C PHE A 30 26.23 -24.79 9.83
N ALA A 31 27.31 -25.58 9.91
CA ALA A 31 28.60 -25.24 9.31
C ALA A 31 29.18 -26.47 8.60
N ILE A 32 29.57 -26.30 7.33
CA ILE A 32 30.23 -27.36 6.55
C ILE A 32 31.73 -27.27 6.75
N TYR A 33 32.38 -28.40 7.00
CA TYR A 33 33.84 -28.47 7.11
C TYR A 33 34.44 -29.51 6.17
N ASN A 34 35.57 -29.16 5.56
CA ASN A 34 36.27 -29.99 4.57
C ASN A 34 37.54 -30.68 5.12
N THR A 35 38.00 -30.32 6.32
CA THR A 35 39.25 -30.81 6.93
C THR A 35 39.00 -31.37 8.34
N GLU A 36 39.91 -32.20 8.86
CA GLU A 36 39.80 -32.70 10.25
C GLU A 36 39.90 -31.59 11.31
N GLN A 37 40.36 -30.40 10.93
CA GLN A 37 40.36 -29.22 11.78
C GLN A 37 38.98 -28.58 11.77
N VAL A 38 38.21 -28.85 12.82
CA VAL A 38 36.95 -28.17 13.12
C VAL A 38 37.24 -26.66 13.22
N PRO A 39 36.66 -25.82 12.34
CA PRO A 39 36.84 -24.38 12.48
C PRO A 39 36.31 -23.93 13.86
N GLN A 40 36.96 -22.93 14.49
CA GLN A 40 36.53 -22.33 15.76
C GLN A 40 35.24 -21.51 15.56
N VAL A 41 34.18 -22.20 15.17
CA VAL A 41 32.87 -21.63 14.87
C VAL A 41 32.06 -21.56 16.17
N ALA A 42 31.17 -20.58 16.26
CA ALA A 42 30.28 -20.35 17.40
C ALA A 42 29.75 -21.66 18.01
N SER A 43 29.81 -21.79 19.33
CA SER A 43 29.63 -23.01 20.13
C SER A 43 28.33 -23.81 19.91
N ASN A 44 27.40 -23.31 19.09
CA ASN A 44 26.04 -23.79 18.97
C ASN A 44 25.67 -24.27 17.54
N ALA A 45 26.59 -24.23 16.57
CA ALA A 45 26.32 -24.67 15.19
C ALA A 45 26.53 -26.19 15.03
N VAL A 46 25.65 -26.84 14.25
CA VAL A 46 25.78 -28.26 13.88
C VAL A 46 26.85 -28.40 12.80
N LEU A 47 27.92 -29.13 13.12
CA LEU A 47 29.03 -29.38 12.21
C LEU A 47 28.71 -30.52 11.24
N LEU A 48 28.73 -30.22 9.94
CA LEU A 48 28.40 -31.17 8.87
C LEU A 48 29.62 -31.51 8.02
N LYS A 49 29.83 -32.81 7.79
CA LYS A 49 30.83 -33.33 6.85
C LYS A 49 30.15 -33.90 5.63
N PHE A 50 30.69 -33.62 4.45
CA PHE A 50 30.25 -34.27 3.22
C PHE A 50 30.73 -35.72 3.17
N ASN A 51 29.80 -36.68 3.04
CA ASN A 51 30.07 -38.10 2.97
C ASN A 51 29.07 -38.78 2.01
N ASN A 52 29.55 -39.40 0.93
CA ASN A 52 28.74 -40.18 -0.03
C ASN A 52 27.49 -39.44 -0.57
N GLY A 53 27.61 -38.16 -0.95
CA GLY A 53 26.49 -37.39 -1.49
C GLY A 53 25.48 -36.90 -0.43
N GLN A 54 25.79 -37.06 0.85
CA GLN A 54 25.03 -36.54 1.98
C GLN A 54 25.91 -35.68 2.89
N LEU A 55 25.30 -34.76 3.62
CA LEU A 55 25.91 -34.04 4.73
C LEU A 55 25.53 -34.74 6.03
N GLN A 56 26.52 -35.12 6.84
CA GLN A 56 26.31 -35.86 8.08
C GLN A 56 26.90 -35.10 9.27
N SER A 57 26.16 -35.01 10.38
CA SER A 57 26.69 -34.45 11.63
C SER A 57 27.72 -35.39 12.27
N GLN A 58 28.61 -34.83 13.10
CA GLN A 58 29.64 -35.59 13.81
C GLN A 58 29.08 -36.70 14.71
N ASP A 59 27.94 -36.47 15.35
CA ASP A 59 27.23 -37.44 16.19
C ASP A 59 26.34 -38.41 15.39
N GLY A 60 26.25 -38.24 14.07
CA GLY A 60 25.42 -39.02 13.16
C GLY A 60 23.91 -38.81 13.30
N GLN A 61 23.46 -37.86 14.14
CA GLN A 61 22.03 -37.58 14.33
C GLN A 61 21.39 -36.91 13.11
N TRP A 62 22.15 -36.09 12.38
CA TRP A 62 21.68 -35.36 11.22
C TRP A 62 22.25 -36.00 9.95
N ARG A 63 21.35 -36.38 9.04
CA ARG A 63 21.68 -36.81 7.67
C ARG A 63 20.88 -35.93 6.71
N ILE A 64 21.57 -35.00 6.09
CA ILE A 64 21.01 -34.03 5.16
C ILE A 64 21.32 -34.51 3.74
N PRO A 65 20.31 -34.83 2.92
CA PRO A 65 20.53 -35.07 1.50
C PRO A 65 21.04 -33.79 0.83
N VAL A 66 22.06 -33.91 -0.03
CA VAL A 66 22.57 -32.75 -0.79
C VAL A 66 21.71 -32.54 -2.03
N SER A 67 21.19 -31.33 -2.23
CA SER A 67 20.32 -31.03 -3.37
C SER A 67 20.39 -29.59 -3.84
N ARG A 68 20.06 -29.37 -5.12
CA ARG A 68 20.07 -28.05 -5.76
C ARG A 68 18.92 -27.82 -6.76
N PRO A 69 17.71 -27.41 -6.33
CA PRO A 69 16.97 -27.73 -5.11
C PRO A 69 16.45 -29.19 -5.09
N GLY A 70 15.82 -29.63 -4.00
CA GLY A 70 15.05 -30.88 -3.94
C GLY A 70 13.67 -30.69 -3.32
N TRP A 71 12.79 -31.67 -3.48
CA TRP A 71 11.41 -31.62 -2.99
C TRP A 71 11.11 -32.74 -1.99
N PHE A 72 10.36 -32.46 -0.92
CA PHE A 72 9.99 -33.47 0.07
C PHE A 72 8.57 -33.30 0.59
N ASP A 73 7.96 -34.39 1.05
CA ASP A 73 6.71 -34.35 1.80
C ASP A 73 7.04 -34.00 3.27
N ILE A 74 6.33 -33.02 3.85
CA ILE A 74 6.51 -32.67 5.26
C ILE A 74 6.15 -33.84 6.19
N GLY A 75 5.37 -34.82 5.74
CA GLY A 75 5.11 -36.08 6.43
C GLY A 75 6.29 -37.06 6.42
N ASP A 76 7.25 -36.91 5.51
CA ASP A 76 8.43 -37.79 5.35
C ASP A 76 9.72 -37.10 5.85
N VAL A 77 9.71 -36.75 7.14
CA VAL A 77 10.86 -36.14 7.83
C VAL A 77 11.41 -37.07 8.91
N GLY A 78 12.73 -37.04 9.09
CA GLY A 78 13.43 -37.79 10.14
C GLY A 78 13.28 -37.15 11.52
N PRO A 79 13.92 -37.74 12.56
CA PRO A 79 13.80 -37.30 13.96
C PRO A 79 14.19 -35.84 14.21
N GLY A 80 15.08 -35.26 13.40
CA GLY A 80 15.48 -33.85 13.45
C GLY A 80 14.55 -32.88 12.71
N GLY A 81 13.45 -33.36 12.13
CA GLY A 81 12.54 -32.56 11.30
C GLY A 81 13.05 -32.31 9.87
N LEU A 82 14.12 -32.97 9.45
CA LEU A 82 14.69 -32.86 8.11
C LEU A 82 14.21 -33.95 7.17
N PRO A 83 14.16 -33.70 5.84
CA PRO A 83 13.80 -34.73 4.87
C PRO A 83 14.76 -35.91 4.86
N THR A 84 14.22 -37.12 4.79
CA THR A 84 15.03 -38.35 4.63
C THR A 84 15.30 -38.68 3.16
N LYS A 85 14.43 -38.22 2.26
CA LYS A 85 14.49 -38.40 0.82
C LYS A 85 14.06 -37.13 0.11
N LEU A 86 14.60 -36.93 -1.09
CA LEU A 86 14.23 -35.82 -1.95
C LEU A 86 13.77 -36.35 -3.31
N SER A 87 12.72 -35.73 -3.84
CA SER A 87 12.27 -35.88 -5.22
C SER A 87 12.93 -34.81 -6.09
N SER A 88 13.27 -35.17 -7.33
CA SER A 88 13.69 -34.23 -8.36
C SER A 88 12.51 -33.48 -8.98
N THR A 89 11.28 -33.97 -8.80
CA THR A 89 10.05 -33.36 -9.33
C THR A 89 9.20 -32.75 -8.22
N ASN A 90 8.63 -31.58 -8.51
CA ASN A 90 7.71 -30.91 -7.63
C ASN A 90 6.34 -31.61 -7.70
N LEU A 91 5.86 -32.14 -6.57
CA LEU A 91 4.51 -32.70 -6.46
C LEU A 91 3.66 -31.81 -5.56
N LEU A 92 2.34 -31.85 -5.75
CA LEU A 92 1.40 -31.06 -4.95
C LEU A 92 1.58 -31.39 -3.45
N GLY A 93 1.77 -30.36 -2.64
CA GLY A 93 2.00 -30.50 -1.19
C GLY A 93 3.46 -30.67 -0.77
N HIS A 94 4.39 -30.87 -1.72
CA HIS A 94 5.81 -30.93 -1.41
C HIS A 94 6.40 -29.56 -1.04
N TRP A 95 7.40 -29.60 -0.17
CA TRP A 95 8.20 -28.47 0.27
C TRP A 95 9.54 -28.43 -0.46
N LYS A 96 10.02 -27.21 -0.78
CA LYS A 96 11.40 -27.00 -1.27
C LYS A 96 12.38 -27.25 -0.16
N PHE A 97 13.45 -27.94 -0.49
CA PHE A 97 14.58 -28.11 0.40
C PHE A 97 15.85 -27.58 -0.25
N TRP A 98 16.64 -26.84 0.54
CA TRP A 98 18.01 -26.50 0.22
C TRP A 98 18.93 -26.94 1.34
N SER A 99 19.90 -27.77 0.99
CA SER A 99 20.97 -28.17 1.89
C SER A 99 21.97 -27.00 2.07
N PRO A 100 22.73 -26.97 3.17
CA PRO A 100 23.89 -26.09 3.27
C PRO A 100 24.86 -26.36 2.11
N GLU A 101 25.47 -25.33 1.53
CA GLU A 101 26.35 -25.47 0.36
C GLU A 101 27.75 -24.87 0.49
N SER A 102 28.00 -24.04 1.51
CA SER A 102 29.27 -23.34 1.67
C SER A 102 29.97 -23.72 2.97
N SER A 103 31.29 -23.85 2.89
CA SER A 103 32.18 -23.92 4.05
C SER A 103 32.64 -22.54 4.52
N ASP A 104 32.30 -21.47 3.78
CA ASP A 104 32.84 -20.13 4.01
C ASP A 104 32.11 -19.37 5.12
N PHE A 105 30.92 -19.85 5.52
CA PHE A 105 30.09 -19.21 6.55
C PHE A 105 29.20 -20.20 7.30
N ILE A 106 28.67 -19.75 8.43
CA ILE A 106 27.60 -20.43 9.17
C ILE A 106 26.27 -20.14 8.48
N SER A 107 25.54 -21.19 8.15
CA SER A 107 24.17 -21.08 7.63
C SER A 107 23.16 -21.23 8.76
N GLY A 108 22.10 -20.43 8.76
CA GLY A 108 20.97 -20.62 9.66
C GLY A 108 19.83 -21.36 8.96
N ALA A 109 19.02 -22.05 9.75
CA ALA A 109 17.80 -22.67 9.29
C ALA A 109 16.69 -21.64 9.12
N MET A 110 16.05 -21.64 7.97
CA MET A 110 14.98 -20.72 7.68
C MET A 110 13.81 -21.46 7.04
N ARG A 111 12.61 -21.11 7.49
CA ARG A 111 11.38 -21.45 6.77
C ARG A 111 10.95 -20.27 5.91
N SER A 112 10.62 -20.53 4.64
CA SER A 112 10.22 -19.50 3.69
C SER A 112 9.13 -19.97 2.72
N LEU A 113 8.79 -19.11 1.77
CA LEU A 113 7.95 -19.40 0.61
C LEU A 113 8.78 -19.12 -0.65
N VAL A 114 8.65 -19.98 -1.64
CA VAL A 114 9.36 -19.84 -2.91
C VAL A 114 8.33 -19.51 -3.96
N THR A 115 8.23 -18.23 -4.34
CA THR A 115 7.22 -17.79 -5.31
C THR A 115 7.38 -18.51 -6.65
N SER A 116 8.62 -18.86 -7.06
CA SER A 116 8.85 -19.54 -8.35
C SER A 116 8.14 -20.89 -8.48
N SER A 117 8.20 -21.71 -7.43
CA SER A 117 7.49 -23.00 -7.37
C SER A 117 6.13 -22.93 -6.69
N GLY A 118 5.87 -21.83 -6.02
CA GLY A 118 4.71 -21.63 -5.16
C GLY A 118 4.63 -22.52 -3.94
N THR A 119 5.74 -23.10 -3.53
CA THR A 119 5.79 -24.06 -2.44
C THR A 119 6.45 -23.46 -1.21
N CYS A 120 6.06 -23.95 -0.03
CA CYS A 120 6.79 -23.66 1.19
C CYS A 120 8.19 -24.26 1.09
N SER A 121 9.14 -23.68 1.83
CA SER A 121 10.51 -24.15 1.82
C SER A 121 11.16 -24.19 3.18
N LEU A 122 12.10 -25.12 3.29
CA LEU A 122 13.08 -25.21 4.34
C LEU A 122 14.47 -24.98 3.70
N ASP A 123 15.06 -23.84 4.00
CA ASP A 123 16.35 -23.42 3.47
C ASP A 123 17.40 -23.45 4.58
N LEU A 124 18.44 -24.26 4.38
CA LEU A 124 19.56 -24.40 5.30
C LEU A 124 20.84 -23.74 4.78
N GLY A 125 20.77 -23.02 3.65
CA GLY A 125 21.92 -22.42 2.97
C GLY A 125 22.09 -20.91 3.19
N VAL A 126 21.26 -20.29 4.02
CA VAL A 126 21.25 -18.83 4.23
C VAL A 126 22.29 -18.43 5.28
N PRO A 127 23.25 -17.53 4.99
CA PRO A 127 24.22 -17.06 5.99
C PRO A 127 23.54 -16.41 7.19
N VAL A 128 23.99 -16.70 8.41
CA VAL A 128 23.41 -16.12 9.64
C VAL A 128 23.56 -14.59 9.74
N PHE A 129 24.51 -14.01 9.01
CA PHE A 129 24.72 -12.57 8.93
C PHE A 129 23.90 -11.89 7.83
N ALA A 130 23.20 -12.66 6.98
CA ALA A 130 22.42 -12.10 5.88
C ALA A 130 21.24 -11.28 6.42
N GLN A 131 21.08 -10.06 5.92
CA GLN A 131 19.95 -9.21 6.26
C GLN A 131 18.83 -9.40 5.25
N HIS A 132 17.64 -9.71 5.75
CA HIS A 132 16.46 -10.04 4.93
C HIS A 132 15.25 -9.22 5.38
N PRO A 133 14.63 -8.41 4.50
CA PRO A 133 13.56 -7.49 4.89
C PRO A 133 12.24 -8.17 5.26
N LYS A 134 12.02 -9.43 4.88
CA LYS A 134 10.80 -10.21 5.17
C LYS A 134 11.01 -11.30 6.22
N LEU A 135 12.18 -11.31 6.83
CA LEU A 135 12.54 -12.29 7.84
C LEU A 135 12.06 -11.80 9.20
N MET A 136 11.26 -12.65 9.84
CA MET A 136 10.64 -12.35 11.12
C MET A 136 11.04 -13.39 12.16
N ILE A 137 10.83 -13.03 13.42
CA ILE A 137 10.89 -13.96 14.54
C ILE A 137 9.44 -14.23 14.97
N ARG A 138 9.09 -15.51 15.09
CA ARG A 138 7.80 -15.90 15.65
C ARG A 138 7.87 -15.86 17.18
N GLU A 139 7.11 -14.94 17.77
CA GLU A 139 6.87 -14.92 19.20
C GLU A 139 5.99 -16.10 19.58
N CYS A 140 6.45 -16.87 20.56
CA CYS A 140 5.74 -18.04 21.07
C CYS A 140 5.45 -17.78 22.55
N TYR A 141 4.17 -17.66 22.89
CA TYR A 141 3.72 -17.41 24.25
C TYR A 141 3.16 -18.70 24.88
N SER A 142 3.32 -18.83 26.19
CA SER A 142 2.50 -19.75 26.97
C SER A 142 1.02 -19.39 26.82
N TRP A 143 0.15 -20.38 26.62
CA TRP A 143 -1.28 -20.18 26.47
C TRP A 143 -1.86 -19.37 27.65
N VAL A 144 -2.46 -18.22 27.36
CA VAL A 144 -3.26 -17.42 28.29
C VAL A 144 -4.71 -17.56 27.80
N GLY A 145 -5.65 -17.93 28.68
CA GLY A 145 -7.03 -18.27 28.31
C GLY A 145 -7.77 -17.18 27.49
N VAL A 146 -8.89 -17.55 26.86
CA VAL A 146 -9.71 -16.62 26.04
C VAL A 146 -10.21 -15.47 26.92
N PRO A 147 -9.91 -14.19 26.60
CA PRO A 147 -10.44 -13.05 27.34
C PRO A 147 -11.96 -13.04 27.27
N SER A 148 -12.64 -12.66 28.36
CA SER A 148 -14.07 -12.37 28.30
C SER A 148 -14.29 -11.13 27.42
N PRO A 149 -15.20 -11.18 26.42
CA PRO A 149 -15.46 -10.04 25.54
C PRO A 149 -15.98 -8.82 26.32
N SER A 150 -15.50 -7.64 25.97
CA SER A 150 -15.88 -6.38 26.62
C SER A 150 -17.37 -6.05 26.41
N ALA A 151 -18.04 -5.60 27.47
CA ALA A 151 -19.46 -5.23 27.46
C ALA A 151 -19.78 -4.04 26.52
N ILE A 152 -18.77 -3.26 26.12
CA ILE A 152 -18.96 -2.13 25.19
C ILE A 152 -19.17 -2.58 23.74
N LEU A 153 -18.67 -3.76 23.36
CA LEU A 153 -18.67 -4.20 21.96
C LEU A 153 -20.08 -4.32 21.37
N PRO A 154 -21.07 -4.95 22.04
CA PRO A 154 -22.43 -5.03 21.51
C PRO A 154 -23.12 -3.66 21.39
N ILE A 155 -22.81 -2.72 22.30
CA ILE A 155 -23.36 -1.37 22.27
C ILE A 155 -22.78 -0.58 21.10
N TRP A 156 -21.47 -0.70 20.90
CA TRP A 156 -20.78 -0.06 19.79
C TRP A 156 -21.26 -0.58 18.43
N GLU A 157 -21.39 -1.89 18.27
CA GLU A 157 -21.91 -2.51 17.04
C GLU A 157 -23.34 -2.02 16.75
N ARG A 158 -24.21 -1.95 17.77
CA ARG A 158 -25.55 -1.38 17.61
C ARG A 158 -25.50 0.09 17.20
N TYR A 159 -24.63 0.88 17.83
CA TYR A 159 -24.42 2.29 17.49
C TYR A 159 -23.96 2.47 16.03
N GLU A 160 -22.97 1.70 15.57
CA GLU A 160 -22.47 1.76 14.18
C GLU A 160 -23.56 1.42 13.17
N ASN A 161 -24.36 0.38 13.45
CA ASN A 161 -25.46 -0.03 12.59
C ASN A 161 -26.53 1.07 12.46
N LEU A 162 -26.90 1.73 13.57
CA LEU A 162 -27.87 2.83 13.55
C LEU A 162 -27.33 4.06 12.82
N ASN A 163 -26.05 4.38 13.01
CA ASN A 163 -25.40 5.49 12.32
C ASN A 163 -25.33 5.23 10.81
N HIS A 164 -25.03 4.00 10.40
CA HIS A 164 -25.03 3.59 8.99
C HIS A 164 -26.42 3.67 8.36
N ALA A 165 -27.46 3.29 9.13
CA ALA A 165 -28.86 3.39 8.71
C ALA A 165 -29.41 4.83 8.72
N ARG A 166 -28.68 5.80 9.31
CA ARG A 166 -29.12 7.19 9.54
C ARG A 166 -30.43 7.28 10.34
N ASP A 167 -30.62 6.38 11.30
CA ASP A 167 -31.79 6.36 12.18
C ASP A 167 -31.56 7.26 13.40
N ASP A 168 -31.73 8.57 13.21
CA ASP A 168 -31.50 9.58 14.24
C ASP A 168 -32.34 9.33 15.51
N ALA A 169 -33.56 8.80 15.38
CA ALA A 169 -34.46 8.57 16.50
C ALA A 169 -34.00 7.38 17.36
N ALA A 170 -33.70 6.25 16.73
CA ALA A 170 -33.18 5.08 17.44
C ALA A 170 -31.78 5.33 18.01
N LEU A 171 -30.96 6.15 17.32
CA LEU A 171 -29.67 6.57 17.81
C LEU A 171 -29.81 7.39 19.10
N GLN A 172 -30.75 8.34 19.10
CA GLN A 172 -31.06 9.16 20.27
C GLN A 172 -31.54 8.29 21.45
N GLU A 173 -32.43 7.33 21.19
CA GLU A 173 -32.91 6.38 22.20
C GLU A 173 -31.78 5.53 22.78
N LEU A 174 -30.89 4.98 21.93
CA LEU A 174 -29.72 4.22 22.35
C LEU A 174 -28.82 5.06 23.27
N LEU A 175 -28.50 6.29 22.86
CA LEU A 175 -27.62 7.19 23.61
C LEU A 175 -28.20 7.60 24.97
N ILE A 176 -29.52 7.77 25.06
CA ILE A 176 -30.19 8.12 26.32
C ILE A 176 -30.29 6.90 27.25
N SER A 177 -30.52 5.71 26.70
CA SER A 177 -30.87 4.52 27.47
C SER A 177 -29.68 3.70 28.00
N PHE A 178 -28.48 3.84 27.43
CA PHE A 178 -27.35 2.99 27.85
C PHE A 178 -26.78 3.41 29.22
N ASP A 179 -26.54 2.42 30.08
CA ASP A 179 -25.87 2.57 31.38
C ASP A 179 -24.37 2.34 31.21
N ASP A 180 -23.55 3.32 31.62
CA ASP A 180 -22.10 3.30 31.48
C ASP A 180 -21.38 2.78 32.72
N SER A 181 -22.08 2.54 33.83
CA SER A 181 -21.50 2.14 35.13
C SER A 181 -20.81 0.76 35.10
N GLY A 182 -21.15 -0.10 34.13
CA GLY A 182 -20.56 -1.43 33.93
C GLY A 182 -19.70 -1.58 32.67
N LEU A 183 -19.46 -0.50 31.91
CA LEU A 183 -18.77 -0.57 30.62
C LEU A 183 -17.25 -0.32 30.70
N LEU A 184 -16.74 -0.02 31.89
CA LEU A 184 -15.31 0.18 32.09
C LEU A 184 -14.56 -1.16 31.92
N PRO A 185 -13.50 -1.20 31.09
CA PRO A 185 -12.69 -2.40 30.90
C PRO A 185 -12.09 -2.93 32.21
N SER A 186 -12.09 -4.26 32.37
CA SER A 186 -11.60 -4.93 33.58
C SER A 186 -10.09 -4.74 33.78
N GLN A 187 -9.63 -4.82 35.04
CA GLN A 187 -8.20 -4.72 35.37
C GLN A 187 -7.33 -5.83 34.76
N GLY A 188 -7.94 -6.95 34.30
CA GLY A 188 -7.25 -8.06 33.63
C GLY A 188 -7.10 -7.90 32.12
N CYS A 189 -7.68 -6.87 31.51
CA CYS A 189 -7.49 -6.58 30.08
C CYS A 189 -6.09 -6.02 29.80
N ASP A 190 -5.54 -6.34 28.63
CA ASP A 190 -4.37 -5.70 28.05
C ASP A 190 -4.53 -4.16 28.09
N MET A 191 -3.43 -3.45 28.34
CA MET A 191 -3.41 -1.99 28.42
C MET A 191 -3.95 -1.32 27.15
N LEU A 192 -3.60 -1.86 25.97
CA LEU A 192 -4.01 -1.30 24.69
C LEU A 192 -5.50 -1.53 24.43
N GLU A 193 -6.03 -2.71 24.80
CA GLU A 193 -7.48 -2.97 24.73
C GLU A 193 -8.25 -2.06 25.69
N ARG A 194 -7.70 -1.83 26.88
CA ARG A 194 -8.28 -0.91 27.87
C ARG A 194 -8.38 0.51 27.32
N GLU A 195 -7.32 1.01 26.69
CA GLU A 195 -7.31 2.34 26.06
C GLU A 195 -8.35 2.41 24.93
N LYS A 196 -8.42 1.39 24.06
CA LYS A 196 -9.43 1.30 23.01
C LYS A 196 -10.85 1.41 23.55
N PHE A 197 -11.22 0.58 24.53
CA PHE A 197 -12.58 0.57 25.07
C PHE A 197 -12.91 1.86 25.83
N THR A 198 -11.92 2.49 26.47
CA THR A 198 -12.09 3.79 27.13
C THR A 198 -12.40 4.89 26.10
N GLU A 199 -11.71 4.90 24.98
CA GLU A 199 -11.92 5.87 23.90
C GLU A 199 -13.28 5.69 23.20
N MET A 200 -13.72 4.45 22.99
CA MET A 200 -15.08 4.15 22.50
C MET A 200 -16.15 4.63 23.48
N LEU A 201 -15.96 4.41 24.78
CA LEU A 201 -16.92 4.83 25.80
C LEU A 201 -17.01 6.37 25.86
N THR A 202 -15.87 7.03 25.70
CA THR A 202 -15.77 8.49 25.65
C THR A 202 -16.62 9.05 24.52
N ASP A 203 -16.57 8.46 23.32
CA ASP A 203 -17.40 8.91 22.19
C ASP A 203 -18.90 8.83 22.50
N LEU A 204 -19.35 7.69 23.03
CA LEU A 204 -20.77 7.47 23.35
C LEU A 204 -21.25 8.44 24.44
N ARG A 205 -20.42 8.69 25.46
CA ARG A 205 -20.71 9.67 26.52
C ARG A 205 -20.84 11.08 25.96
N GLY A 206 -19.95 11.49 25.05
CA GLY A 206 -19.99 12.80 24.43
C GLY A 206 -21.27 13.03 23.63
N LYS A 207 -21.66 12.03 22.84
CA LYS A 207 -22.90 12.05 22.05
C LYS A 207 -24.14 12.10 22.94
N ARG A 208 -24.14 11.31 24.02
CA ARG A 208 -25.19 11.38 25.05
C ARG A 208 -25.26 12.77 25.69
N ALA A 209 -24.13 13.40 26.01
CA ALA A 209 -24.10 14.73 26.60
C ALA A 209 -24.71 15.80 25.67
N LEU A 210 -24.45 15.71 24.36
CA LEU A 210 -25.09 16.59 23.35
C LEU A 210 -26.61 16.42 23.30
N VAL A 211 -27.08 15.18 23.32
CA VAL A 211 -28.51 14.85 23.24
C VAL A 211 -29.26 15.26 24.51
N THR A 212 -28.70 14.97 25.68
CA THR A 212 -29.39 15.13 26.97
C THR A 212 -29.28 16.53 27.56
N SER A 213 -28.41 17.39 27.00
CA SER A 213 -28.14 18.73 27.54
C SER A 213 -27.87 18.72 29.06
N THR A 214 -27.13 17.72 29.53
CA THR A 214 -26.89 17.50 30.97
C THR A 214 -26.31 18.74 31.64
N SER A 215 -26.90 19.11 32.78
CA SER A 215 -26.65 20.32 33.57
C SER A 215 -25.49 20.25 34.54
N ASN A 216 -24.78 19.11 34.61
CA ASN A 216 -23.55 19.02 35.40
C ASN A 216 -22.48 19.87 34.72
N LEU A 217 -22.05 20.95 35.39
CA LEU A 217 -21.02 21.85 34.88
C LEU A 217 -19.71 21.07 34.63
N PRO A 218 -19.36 20.79 33.36
CA PRO A 218 -18.13 20.06 33.05
C PRO A 218 -16.90 20.88 33.45
N LYS A 219 -15.78 20.21 33.72
CA LYS A 219 -14.51 20.92 33.95
C LYS A 219 -14.12 21.64 32.66
N LEU A 220 -13.87 22.94 32.75
CA LEU A 220 -13.45 23.71 31.58
C LEU A 220 -11.97 23.49 31.28
N ILE A 221 -11.67 23.25 30.01
CA ILE A 221 -10.33 23.36 29.43
C ILE A 221 -10.07 24.86 29.19
N THR A 222 -8.94 25.35 29.70
CA THR A 222 -8.52 26.75 29.58
C THR A 222 -7.29 26.90 28.69
N GLU A 223 -6.91 28.15 28.41
CA GLU A 223 -5.68 28.48 27.70
C GLU A 223 -4.43 27.97 28.42
N ASP A 224 -4.46 27.83 29.75
CA ASP A 224 -3.35 27.25 30.51
C ASP A 224 -3.18 25.76 30.20
N ASP A 225 -4.29 25.01 30.08
CA ASP A 225 -4.25 23.61 29.64
C ASP A 225 -3.71 23.48 28.21
N LEU A 226 -4.07 24.43 27.34
CA LEU A 226 -3.54 24.53 25.98
C LEU A 226 -2.03 24.85 25.97
N LEU A 227 -1.56 25.74 26.85
CA LEU A 227 -0.13 26.03 26.99
C LEU A 227 0.66 24.84 27.55
N ALA A 228 0.03 24.03 28.42
CA ALA A 228 0.68 22.91 29.09
C ALA A 228 1.19 21.82 28.13
N ILE A 229 0.56 21.63 26.96
CA ILE A 229 1.04 20.66 25.95
C ILE A 229 2.35 21.11 25.26
N PHE A 230 2.68 22.40 25.31
CA PHE A 230 3.92 22.93 24.75
C PHE A 230 5.06 22.99 25.76
N GLN A 231 4.78 22.66 27.02
CA GLN A 231 5.74 22.67 28.13
C GLN A 231 6.17 21.27 28.56
N THR A 232 5.70 20.23 27.86
CA THR A 232 6.06 18.83 28.13
C THR A 232 7.40 18.45 27.54
N ASP A 233 8.15 17.59 28.23
CA ASP A 233 9.39 17.02 27.68
C ASP A 233 9.09 16.05 26.52
N ASP A 234 9.97 16.01 25.53
CA ASP A 234 9.97 14.96 24.51
C ASP A 234 10.62 13.69 25.08
N ARG A 235 9.81 12.66 25.33
CA ARG A 235 10.24 11.39 25.94
C ARG A 235 9.86 10.20 25.04
N PRO A 236 10.55 9.05 25.14
CA PRO A 236 10.24 7.88 24.33
C PRO A 236 8.80 7.34 24.45
N ASP A 237 8.15 7.56 25.58
CA ASP A 237 6.75 7.17 25.84
C ASP A 237 5.72 8.25 25.46
N ALA A 238 6.16 9.38 24.90
CA ALA A 238 5.30 10.48 24.52
C ALA A 238 4.26 10.08 23.46
N THR A 239 3.09 10.70 23.56
CA THR A 239 2.02 10.58 22.57
C THR A 239 1.98 11.82 21.68
N TYR A 240 2.07 11.62 20.38
CA TYR A 240 1.93 12.67 19.38
C TYR A 240 0.55 12.58 18.72
N VAL A 241 -0.15 13.70 18.69
CA VAL A 241 -1.38 13.87 17.93
C VAL A 241 -1.05 14.63 16.65
N LEU A 242 -1.39 14.05 15.50
CA LEU A 242 -1.08 14.62 14.19
C LEU A 242 -2.18 14.37 13.18
N GLY A 243 -2.36 15.34 12.28
CA GLY A 243 -3.26 15.22 11.14
C GLY A 243 -2.56 14.85 9.84
N HIS A 244 -3.22 15.07 8.69
CA HIS A 244 -2.60 14.78 7.39
C HIS A 244 -1.40 15.71 7.08
N PRO A 245 -0.44 15.28 6.23
CA PRO A 245 0.83 16.00 6.00
C PRO A 245 0.72 17.44 5.45
N ARG A 246 -0.44 17.78 4.88
CA ARG A 246 -0.75 19.12 4.34
C ARG A 246 -1.94 19.70 5.10
N PRO A 247 -1.79 19.97 6.41
CA PRO A 247 -2.91 20.19 7.30
C PRO A 247 -3.76 21.38 6.83
N ASP A 248 -5.06 21.24 6.91
CA ASP A 248 -6.00 22.37 6.87
C ASP A 248 -6.42 22.74 8.31
N ALA A 249 -7.46 23.57 8.43
CA ALA A 249 -7.97 23.99 9.73
C ALA A 249 -8.58 22.83 10.54
N ASP A 250 -9.23 21.87 9.89
CA ASP A 250 -9.86 20.74 10.57
C ASP A 250 -8.79 19.83 11.18
N SER A 251 -7.80 19.46 10.37
CA SER A 251 -6.65 18.64 10.75
C SER A 251 -5.79 19.27 11.87
N ALA A 252 -5.35 20.52 11.71
CA ALA A 252 -4.47 21.17 12.69
C ALA A 252 -5.18 21.44 14.03
N CYS A 253 -6.42 21.93 13.99
CA CYS A 253 -7.16 22.25 15.22
C CYS A 253 -7.64 20.98 15.92
N SER A 254 -8.07 19.95 15.19
CA SER A 254 -8.37 18.64 15.80
C SER A 254 -7.16 18.08 16.55
N ALA A 255 -5.96 18.17 15.96
CA ALA A 255 -4.75 17.63 16.57
C ALA A 255 -4.41 18.36 17.86
N LEU A 256 -4.49 19.69 17.82
CA LEU A 256 -4.29 20.57 18.97
C LEU A 256 -5.26 20.22 20.12
N PHE A 257 -6.55 20.16 19.84
CA PHE A 257 -7.57 19.97 20.88
C PHE A 257 -7.59 18.55 21.44
N GLU A 258 -7.33 17.53 20.62
CA GLU A 258 -7.17 16.15 21.11
C GLU A 258 -5.91 16.00 21.99
N ALA A 259 -4.81 16.70 21.65
CA ALA A 259 -3.63 16.74 22.50
C ALA A 259 -3.93 17.37 23.87
N VAL A 260 -4.65 18.49 23.90
CA VAL A 260 -5.08 19.13 25.17
C VAL A 260 -5.97 18.20 25.98
N ARG A 261 -6.99 17.60 25.36
CA ARG A 261 -7.89 16.65 26.05
C ARG A 261 -7.09 15.53 26.73
N ARG A 262 -6.15 14.93 26.01
CA ARG A 262 -5.29 13.87 26.55
C ARG A 262 -4.38 14.35 27.67
N LYS A 263 -3.81 15.56 27.56
CA LYS A 263 -2.99 16.14 28.62
C LYS A 263 -3.79 16.37 29.91
N VAL A 264 -5.03 16.83 29.79
CA VAL A 264 -5.93 17.03 30.95
C VAL A 264 -6.33 15.71 31.60
N LEU A 265 -6.57 14.65 30.81
CA LEU A 265 -6.93 13.33 31.32
C LEU A 265 -5.75 12.53 31.90
N TYR A 266 -4.58 12.69 31.31
CA TYR A 266 -3.38 11.94 31.64
C TYR A 266 -2.22 12.92 31.93
N PRO A 267 -2.28 13.67 33.04
CA PRO A 267 -1.33 14.75 33.33
C PRO A 267 0.13 14.28 33.38
N GLU A 268 0.36 13.03 33.77
CA GLU A 268 1.69 12.40 33.87
C GLU A 268 2.26 11.96 32.52
N ARG A 269 1.42 11.80 31.49
CA ARG A 269 1.86 11.35 30.16
C ARG A 269 2.28 12.57 29.32
N PRO A 270 3.47 12.56 28.70
CA PRO A 270 3.83 13.59 27.74
C PRO A 270 2.94 13.51 26.51
N VAL A 271 2.32 14.63 26.13
CA VAL A 271 1.44 14.72 24.95
C VAL A 271 1.85 15.93 24.14
N HIS A 272 2.06 15.73 22.85
CA HIS A 272 2.46 16.76 21.90
C HIS A 272 1.49 16.81 20.72
N THR A 273 1.32 17.99 20.14
CA THR A 273 0.66 18.15 18.84
C THR A 273 1.70 18.53 17.80
N TRP A 274 1.64 17.92 16.62
CA TRP A 274 2.61 18.21 15.57
C TRP A 274 1.95 18.33 14.20
N CYS A 275 2.41 19.32 13.43
CA CYS A 275 2.06 19.51 12.03
C CYS A 275 3.29 19.96 11.26
N GLU A 276 3.43 19.51 10.01
CA GLU A 276 4.57 19.86 9.13
C GLU A 276 4.63 21.38 8.86
N TYR A 277 3.47 22.03 8.78
CA TYR A 277 3.32 23.46 8.54
C TYR A 277 2.02 23.97 9.19
N VAL A 278 1.98 25.23 9.63
CA VAL A 278 0.77 25.89 10.16
C VAL A 278 0.17 26.81 9.07
N PRO A 279 -1.02 26.50 8.51
CA PRO A 279 -1.66 27.30 7.48
C PRO A 279 -1.99 28.74 7.91
N PRO A 280 -2.08 29.70 6.96
CA PRO A 280 -2.46 31.08 7.27
C PRO A 280 -3.79 31.21 8.03
N GLU A 281 -4.82 30.47 7.62
CA GLU A 281 -6.11 30.42 8.31
C GLU A 281 -5.98 29.87 9.74
N VAL A 282 -5.12 28.88 9.97
CA VAL A 282 -4.86 28.35 11.30
C VAL A 282 -4.09 29.36 12.15
N LYS A 283 -3.12 30.09 11.56
CA LYS A 283 -2.43 31.20 12.24
C LYS A 283 -3.39 32.31 12.65
N TYR A 284 -4.37 32.62 11.80
CA TYR A 284 -5.41 33.59 12.09
C TYR A 284 -6.32 33.11 13.23
N ILE A 285 -6.82 31.88 13.16
CA ILE A 285 -7.71 31.27 14.16
C ILE A 285 -7.01 31.14 15.52
N LEU A 286 -5.78 30.59 15.55
CA LEU A 286 -5.04 30.37 16.79
C LEU A 286 -4.39 31.64 17.36
N GLY A 287 -4.17 32.66 16.53
CA GLY A 287 -3.39 33.82 16.88
C GLY A 287 -1.86 33.56 16.93
N PRO A 288 -1.05 34.62 17.08
CA PRO A 288 0.40 34.55 16.92
C PRO A 288 1.12 33.75 18.00
N GLN A 289 0.58 33.70 19.22
CA GLN A 289 1.20 32.98 20.34
C GLN A 289 1.16 31.46 20.11
N PHE A 290 -0.04 30.89 19.93
CA PHE A 290 -0.21 29.44 19.78
C PHE A 290 0.33 28.93 18.46
N SER A 291 0.19 29.69 17.37
CA SER A 291 0.77 29.30 16.08
C SER A 291 2.30 29.26 16.08
N SER A 292 2.96 30.18 16.80
CA SER A 292 4.42 30.18 17.00
C SER A 292 4.87 28.98 17.83
N LEU A 293 4.13 28.62 18.89
CA LEU A 293 4.42 27.44 19.70
C LEU A 293 4.25 26.14 18.90
N LEU A 294 3.14 26.00 18.18
CA LEU A 294 2.86 24.84 17.32
C LEU A 294 3.95 24.61 16.28
N SER A 295 4.46 25.69 15.67
CA SER A 295 5.53 25.63 14.66
C SER A 295 6.90 25.20 15.23
N ARG A 296 7.05 25.15 16.57
CA ARG A 296 8.32 24.78 17.24
C ARG A 296 8.34 23.35 17.76
N VAL A 297 7.21 22.63 17.71
CA VAL A 297 7.15 21.25 18.19
C VAL A 297 7.98 20.34 17.28
N ALA A 298 8.83 19.50 17.87
CA ALA A 298 9.68 18.59 17.10
C ALA A 298 8.87 17.48 16.42
N LYS A 299 9.31 17.06 15.23
CA LYS A 299 8.70 15.94 14.49
C LYS A 299 8.79 14.64 15.32
N PRO A 300 7.72 13.82 15.40
CA PRO A 300 7.76 12.55 16.11
C PRO A 300 8.80 11.58 15.54
N ARG A 301 9.31 10.68 16.39
CA ARG A 301 10.19 9.58 15.99
C ARG A 301 9.40 8.27 15.87
N ASN A 302 10.00 7.26 15.24
CA ASN A 302 9.36 5.98 14.93
C ASN A 302 8.92 5.15 16.16
N TYR A 303 9.42 5.47 17.36
CA TYR A 303 9.08 4.77 18.60
C TYR A 303 7.97 5.48 19.42
N HIS A 304 7.54 6.68 19.04
CA HIS A 304 6.48 7.40 19.75
C HIS A 304 5.10 6.79 19.53
N ASN A 305 4.20 7.02 20.49
CA ASN A 305 2.79 6.67 20.33
C ASN A 305 2.10 7.72 19.45
N ILE A 306 1.29 7.29 18.49
CA ILE A 306 0.68 8.17 17.48
C ILE A 306 -0.85 8.12 17.59
N VAL A 307 -1.46 9.30 17.59
CA VAL A 307 -2.90 9.51 17.42
C VAL A 307 -3.10 10.27 16.12
N LEU A 308 -3.86 9.68 15.22
CA LEU A 308 -4.20 10.31 13.95
C LEU A 308 -5.55 11.00 14.06
N VAL A 309 -5.63 12.25 13.60
CA VAL A 309 -6.87 13.01 13.49
C VAL A 309 -7.07 13.44 12.04
N ASP A 310 -8.31 13.48 11.55
CA ASP A 310 -8.64 13.87 10.18
C ASP A 310 -7.86 13.09 9.08
N CYS A 311 -7.34 11.92 9.47
CA CYS A 311 -6.61 11.04 8.60
C CYS A 311 -6.45 9.66 9.23
N HIS A 312 -6.28 8.66 8.38
CA HIS A 312 -5.98 7.28 8.77
C HIS A 312 -4.76 6.73 8.02
N LYS A 313 -4.07 7.59 7.25
CA LYS A 313 -2.83 7.29 6.53
C LYS A 313 -1.67 8.04 7.20
N THR A 314 -0.56 7.35 7.38
CA THR A 314 0.66 7.92 7.96
C THR A 314 1.90 7.31 7.29
N GLU A 315 3.06 7.97 7.47
CA GLU A 315 4.36 7.50 7.01
C GLU A 315 4.64 6.08 7.53
N ALA A 316 5.39 5.28 6.76
CA ALA A 316 5.61 3.86 7.07
C ALA A 316 6.27 3.67 8.45
N CYS A 317 7.16 4.60 8.84
CA CYS A 317 7.89 4.60 10.11
C CYS A 317 6.99 4.78 11.34
N PHE A 318 5.82 5.41 11.20
CA PHE A 318 4.90 5.68 12.31
C PHE A 318 3.82 4.61 12.48
N ARG A 319 3.65 3.70 11.49
CA ARG A 319 2.54 2.73 11.46
C ARG A 319 2.43 1.85 12.70
N MET A 320 3.56 1.43 13.27
CA MET A 320 3.59 0.60 14.48
C MET A 320 3.27 1.39 15.76
N GLY A 321 3.45 2.71 15.73
CA GLY A 321 3.15 3.62 16.84
C GLY A 321 1.67 4.02 16.94
N VAL A 322 0.85 3.77 15.92
CA VAL A 322 -0.57 4.19 15.91
C VAL A 322 -1.35 3.50 17.04
N ARG A 323 -2.04 4.29 17.85
CA ARG A 323 -2.90 3.84 18.97
C ARG A 323 -4.36 4.23 18.80
N SER A 324 -4.64 5.38 18.18
CA SER A 324 -5.99 5.90 18.01
C SER A 324 -6.13 6.64 16.69
N ILE A 325 -7.32 6.60 16.11
CA ILE A 325 -7.71 7.29 14.88
C ILE A 325 -9.05 7.99 15.14
N ILE A 326 -9.13 9.28 14.85
CA ILE A 326 -10.35 10.10 14.87
C ILE A 326 -10.49 10.65 13.46
N ASP A 327 -11.39 10.11 12.67
CA ASP A 327 -11.47 10.45 11.25
C ASP A 327 -12.91 10.39 10.76
N HIS A 328 -13.25 11.30 9.84
CA HIS A 328 -14.54 11.35 9.17
C HIS A 328 -14.47 10.85 7.71
N HIS A 329 -13.27 10.55 7.21
CA HIS A 329 -13.05 9.97 5.88
C HIS A 329 -13.28 8.46 5.85
N ILE A 330 -13.75 7.93 4.70
CA ILE A 330 -13.97 6.49 4.50
C ILE A 330 -12.70 5.67 4.75
N ILE A 331 -12.71 4.85 5.80
CA ILE A 331 -11.62 3.91 6.11
C ILE A 331 -11.87 2.55 5.45
N ARG A 332 -11.02 2.18 4.48
CA ARG A 332 -11.02 0.83 3.87
C ARG A 332 -9.96 -0.11 4.43
N LYS A 333 -8.97 0.45 5.14
CA LYS A 333 -7.81 -0.29 5.67
C LYS A 333 -8.18 -0.97 6.99
N LYS A 334 -7.71 -2.21 7.19
CA LYS A 334 -7.74 -2.87 8.50
C LYS A 334 -6.58 -2.39 9.36
N PHE A 335 -6.86 -2.03 10.60
CA PHE A 335 -5.87 -1.70 11.62
C PHE A 335 -5.68 -2.85 12.59
N ALA A 336 -4.60 -2.80 13.38
CA ALA A 336 -4.40 -3.77 14.44
C ALA A 336 -5.57 -3.71 15.45
N PRO A 337 -5.98 -4.83 16.05
CA PRO A 337 -7.21 -4.92 16.84
C PRO A 337 -7.23 -4.01 18.07
N TYR A 338 -6.05 -3.59 18.54
CA TYR A 338 -5.86 -2.70 19.68
C TYR A 338 -5.98 -1.20 19.32
N VAL A 339 -6.01 -0.84 18.04
CA VAL A 339 -6.17 0.56 17.63
C VAL A 339 -7.61 1.00 17.89
N SER A 340 -7.78 2.10 18.62
CA SER A 340 -9.07 2.76 18.76
C SER A 340 -9.44 3.48 17.47
N ILE A 341 -10.65 3.29 16.97
CA ILE A 341 -11.13 3.93 15.75
C ILE A 341 -12.45 4.63 16.05
N SER A 342 -12.39 5.95 16.12
CA SER A 342 -13.53 6.84 16.15
C SER A 342 -13.82 7.27 14.71
N HIS A 343 -14.48 6.39 13.95
CA HIS A 343 -14.86 6.63 12.56
C HIS A 343 -16.37 6.65 12.43
N GLU A 344 -16.90 7.81 12.07
CA GLU A 344 -18.32 8.04 11.90
C GLU A 344 -18.56 9.03 10.76
N VAL A 345 -19.79 9.05 10.23
CA VAL A 345 -20.25 10.08 9.29
C VAL A 345 -20.47 11.38 10.07
N SER A 346 -19.36 12.01 10.48
CA SER A 346 -19.31 13.38 11.02
C SER A 346 -18.97 14.34 9.88
N TRP A 347 -19.44 15.58 10.00
CA TRP A 347 -19.07 16.61 9.04
C TRP A 347 -17.59 16.98 9.11
N SER A 348 -17.00 17.01 10.30
CA SER A 348 -15.59 17.37 10.52
C SER A 348 -14.99 16.61 11.70
N SER A 349 -13.66 16.49 11.70
CA SER A 349 -12.89 15.90 12.80
C SER A 349 -12.89 16.80 14.03
N THR A 350 -12.97 18.11 13.85
CA THR A 350 -13.11 19.11 14.94
C THR A 350 -14.36 18.86 15.78
N ILE A 351 -15.47 18.46 15.15
CA ILE A 351 -16.70 18.07 15.85
C ILE A 351 -16.49 16.75 16.62
N GLN A 352 -15.85 15.74 16.02
CA GLN A 352 -15.56 14.47 16.69
C GLN A 352 -14.67 14.66 17.92
N VAL A 353 -13.65 15.50 17.82
CA VAL A 353 -12.79 15.88 18.96
C VAL A 353 -13.59 16.61 20.03
N TYR A 354 -14.48 17.54 19.65
CA TYR A 354 -15.35 18.20 20.63
C TYR A 354 -16.28 17.22 21.36
N VAL A 355 -16.87 16.27 20.64
CA VAL A 355 -17.64 15.17 21.23
C VAL A 355 -16.81 14.40 22.24
N LYS A 356 -15.55 14.06 21.93
CA LYS A 356 -14.65 13.40 22.88
C LYS A 356 -14.34 14.23 24.11
N ILE A 357 -14.18 15.55 23.96
CA ILE A 357 -14.00 16.48 25.09
C ILE A 357 -15.20 16.38 26.03
N LEU A 358 -16.42 16.47 25.50
CA LEU A 358 -17.66 16.31 26.29
C LEU A 358 -17.74 14.95 26.97
N GLY A 359 -17.41 13.89 26.23
CA GLY A 359 -17.43 12.52 26.73
C GLY A 359 -16.39 12.23 27.82
N SER A 360 -15.38 13.08 27.92
CA SER A 360 -14.35 13.07 28.95
C SER A 360 -14.78 13.83 30.22
N GLY A 361 -16.01 14.36 30.25
CA GLY A 361 -16.51 15.22 31.35
C GLY A 361 -15.93 16.63 31.32
N LEU A 362 -15.43 17.07 30.15
CA LEU A 362 -14.80 18.36 29.93
C LEU A 362 -15.66 19.24 29.01
N ASP A 363 -15.39 20.54 28.98
CA ASP A 363 -15.88 21.47 27.96
C ASP A 363 -14.88 22.61 27.76
N LEU A 364 -15.16 23.56 26.89
CA LEU A 364 -14.20 24.59 26.48
C LEU A 364 -14.50 25.94 27.15
N ALA A 365 -13.45 26.66 27.54
CA ALA A 365 -13.55 28.10 27.81
C ALA A 365 -13.99 28.86 26.53
N PRO A 366 -14.65 30.03 26.64
CA PRO A 366 -15.20 30.78 25.50
C PRO A 366 -14.21 31.02 24.35
N SER A 367 -12.97 31.37 24.66
CA SER A 367 -11.88 31.59 23.70
C SER A 367 -11.49 30.34 22.93
N LEU A 368 -11.42 29.18 23.60
CA LEU A 368 -11.10 27.90 22.98
C LEU A 368 -12.29 27.37 22.16
N ALA A 369 -13.51 27.56 22.64
CA ALA A 369 -14.72 27.24 21.87
C ALA A 369 -14.78 28.07 20.58
N LYS A 370 -14.38 29.34 20.61
CA LYS A 370 -14.25 30.20 19.43
C LYS A 370 -13.25 29.60 18.42
N ILE A 371 -12.05 29.21 18.86
CA ILE A 371 -11.02 28.61 17.99
C ILE A 371 -11.58 27.38 17.27
N LEU A 372 -12.18 26.45 18.04
CA LEU A 372 -12.68 25.20 17.49
C LEU A 372 -13.89 25.43 16.56
N LEU A 373 -14.76 26.38 16.89
CA LEU A 373 -15.90 26.77 16.05
C LEU A 373 -15.46 27.39 14.71
N GLU A 374 -14.46 28.27 14.73
CA GLU A 374 -13.95 28.90 13.50
C GLU A 374 -13.32 27.87 12.56
N ALA A 375 -12.54 26.92 13.10
CA ALA A 375 -12.04 25.79 12.31
C ALA A 375 -13.17 24.93 11.74
N THR A 376 -14.17 24.61 12.56
CA THR A 376 -15.36 23.84 12.13
C THR A 376 -16.13 24.56 11.02
N ARG A 377 -16.25 25.90 11.06
CA ARG A 377 -16.99 26.69 10.07
C ARG A 377 -16.36 26.67 8.67
N LEU A 378 -15.04 26.55 8.58
CA LEU A 378 -14.35 26.44 7.29
C LEU A 378 -14.72 25.14 6.56
N GLU A 379 -14.87 24.04 7.30
CA GLU A 379 -15.28 22.74 6.76
C GLU A 379 -16.79 22.63 6.56
N ALA A 380 -17.56 23.27 7.44
CA ALA A 380 -19.02 23.23 7.44
C ALA A 380 -19.66 23.72 6.15
N GLU A 381 -19.08 24.75 5.51
CA GLU A 381 -19.67 25.62 4.48
C GLU A 381 -21.15 25.99 4.77
N PRO A 382 -21.51 27.24 5.09
CA PRO A 382 -22.86 27.59 5.56
C PRO A 382 -24.04 27.04 4.72
N GLY A 383 -23.86 26.93 3.39
CA GLY A 383 -24.86 26.39 2.48
C GLY A 383 -25.10 24.87 2.59
N LEU A 384 -24.18 24.13 3.20
CA LEU A 384 -24.19 22.67 3.34
C LEU A 384 -24.58 22.20 4.75
N MET A 385 -24.57 23.09 5.76
CA MET A 385 -24.92 22.76 7.15
C MET A 385 -26.27 22.05 7.33
N LYS A 386 -27.24 22.29 6.43
CA LYS A 386 -28.54 21.60 6.44
C LYS A 386 -28.45 20.09 6.20
N TYR A 387 -27.36 19.60 5.62
CA TYR A 387 -27.10 18.18 5.35
C TYR A 387 -26.29 17.49 6.46
N MET A 388 -25.83 18.23 7.47
CA MET A 388 -25.14 17.67 8.65
C MET A 388 -26.02 16.70 9.43
N SER A 389 -25.42 15.78 10.17
CA SER A 389 -26.14 14.93 11.12
C SER A 389 -26.76 15.77 12.24
N ASN A 390 -27.77 15.22 12.93
CA ASN A 390 -28.38 15.95 14.05
C ASN A 390 -27.37 16.20 15.19
N LEU A 391 -26.48 15.24 15.46
CA LEU A 391 -25.43 15.35 16.47
C LEU A 391 -24.43 16.47 16.14
N ASP A 392 -24.00 16.56 14.88
CA ASP A 392 -23.08 17.62 14.43
C ASP A 392 -23.70 19.00 14.59
N ARG A 393 -24.97 19.16 14.23
CA ARG A 393 -25.70 20.42 14.43
C ARG A 393 -25.79 20.81 15.91
N LEU A 394 -26.01 19.83 16.80
CA LEU A 394 -26.04 20.07 18.25
C LEU A 394 -24.66 20.50 18.77
N ALA A 395 -23.58 19.86 18.30
CA ALA A 395 -22.22 20.21 18.65
C ALA A 395 -21.88 21.65 18.22
N VAL A 396 -22.16 22.01 16.96
CA VAL A 396 -21.94 23.37 16.44
C VAL A 396 -22.75 24.39 17.23
N LYS A 397 -24.04 24.14 17.48
CA LYS A 397 -24.90 25.05 18.25
C LYS A 397 -24.39 25.26 19.68
N ARG A 398 -23.85 24.20 20.31
CA ARG A 398 -23.24 24.31 21.64
C ARG A 398 -21.98 25.16 21.58
N LEU A 399 -21.07 24.91 20.64
CA LEU A 399 -19.88 25.74 20.43
C LEU A 399 -20.22 27.21 20.21
N GLU A 400 -21.24 27.50 19.39
CA GLU A 400 -21.76 28.87 19.18
C GLU A 400 -22.25 29.51 20.48
N SER A 401 -22.97 28.77 21.31
CA SER A 401 -23.47 29.27 22.60
C SER A 401 -22.36 29.60 23.60
N ILE A 402 -21.22 28.89 23.53
CA ILE A 402 -20.07 29.10 24.42
C ILE A 402 -19.17 30.24 23.90
N ALA A 403 -18.85 30.21 22.61
CA ALA A 403 -17.93 31.17 21.99
C ALA A 403 -18.43 32.62 22.07
N SER A 404 -19.76 32.83 22.02
CA SER A 404 -20.46 34.13 21.99
C SER A 404 -20.14 35.03 20.78
N THR A 405 -18.87 35.15 20.37
CA THR A 405 -18.42 35.83 19.14
C THR A 405 -17.36 34.99 18.42
N ALA A 406 -17.51 34.83 17.11
CA ALA A 406 -16.58 34.09 16.25
C ALA A 406 -16.62 34.66 14.83
N ALA A 407 -15.49 34.57 14.12
CA ALA A 407 -15.37 34.99 12.74
C ALA A 407 -16.44 34.31 11.86
N THR A 408 -16.95 35.05 10.88
CA THR A 408 -17.88 34.50 9.90
C THR A 408 -17.13 33.64 8.88
N TYR A 409 -17.84 32.79 8.16
CA TYR A 409 -17.26 32.04 7.04
C TYR A 409 -16.60 32.98 6.01
N SER A 410 -17.19 34.16 5.77
CA SER A 410 -16.65 35.15 4.84
C SER A 410 -15.31 35.71 5.30
N ASP A 411 -15.18 36.01 6.61
CA ASP A 411 -13.93 36.50 7.21
C ASP A 411 -12.83 35.44 7.07
N LEU A 412 -13.14 34.18 7.37
CA LEU A 412 -12.18 33.07 7.32
C LEU A 412 -11.77 32.75 5.87
N MET A 413 -12.71 32.75 4.94
CA MET A 413 -12.42 32.56 3.51
C MET A 413 -11.59 33.70 2.92
N HIS A 414 -11.72 34.92 3.45
CA HIS A 414 -10.86 36.04 3.07
C HIS A 414 -9.40 35.70 3.35
N VAL A 415 -9.10 35.24 4.56
CA VAL A 415 -7.75 34.82 4.96
C VAL A 415 -7.26 33.65 4.10
N MET A 416 -8.13 32.68 3.82
CA MET A 416 -7.75 31.49 3.04
C MET A 416 -7.37 31.79 1.58
N THR A 417 -7.94 32.84 0.98
CA THR A 417 -7.81 33.16 -0.45
C THR A 417 -6.84 34.31 -0.73
N GLU A 418 -6.29 34.94 0.31
CA GLU A 418 -5.29 36.01 0.22
C GLU A 418 -3.84 35.53 0.06
N ALA A 419 -3.61 34.22 -0.13
CA ALA A 419 -2.26 33.70 -0.34
C ALA A 419 -1.57 34.42 -1.53
N SER A 420 -0.36 34.91 -1.29
CA SER A 420 0.34 35.82 -2.20
C SER A 420 0.98 35.15 -3.41
N CYS A 421 1.09 33.80 -3.44
CA CYS A 421 1.68 33.08 -4.56
C CYS A 421 0.81 31.91 -5.08
N PRO A 422 0.72 31.70 -6.41
CA PRO A 422 -0.04 30.62 -7.02
C PRO A 422 0.38 29.22 -6.59
N GLN A 423 1.66 29.05 -6.23
CA GLN A 423 2.20 27.76 -5.78
C GLN A 423 1.58 27.31 -4.46
N GLU A 424 1.45 28.22 -3.49
CA GLU A 424 0.77 27.93 -2.23
C GLU A 424 -0.69 27.55 -2.48
N LEU A 425 -1.40 28.30 -3.32
CA LEU A 425 -2.79 28.01 -3.68
C LEU A 425 -2.96 26.66 -4.36
N PHE A 426 -2.04 26.28 -5.25
CA PHE A 426 -2.06 24.98 -5.94
C PHE A 426 -1.92 23.81 -4.96
N TYR A 427 -0.95 23.88 -4.04
CA TYR A 427 -0.65 22.77 -3.14
C TYR A 427 -1.52 22.70 -1.88
N LYS A 428 -2.26 23.79 -1.55
CA LYS A 428 -3.09 23.92 -0.34
C LYS A 428 -4.15 22.85 -0.21
N ASP A 429 -4.97 22.64 -1.25
CA ASP A 429 -5.98 21.56 -1.30
C ASP A 429 -5.70 20.61 -2.48
N TYR A 430 -4.42 20.21 -2.58
CA TYR A 430 -3.98 19.18 -3.53
C TYR A 430 -4.01 17.80 -2.90
N LYS A 431 -4.65 16.86 -3.59
CA LYS A 431 -4.62 15.43 -3.25
C LYS A 431 -3.99 14.65 -4.41
N GLU A 432 -3.21 13.64 -4.06
CA GLU A 432 -2.56 12.73 -5.00
C GLU A 432 -3.08 11.31 -4.75
N THR A 433 -3.57 10.68 -5.81
CA THR A 433 -3.88 9.25 -5.84
C THR A 433 -3.03 8.59 -6.93
N ASN A 434 -3.64 8.05 -7.99
CA ASN A 434 -2.97 7.67 -9.24
C ASN A 434 -2.84 8.86 -10.21
N PHE A 435 -3.36 10.03 -9.81
CA PHE A 435 -3.30 11.30 -10.52
C PHE A 435 -3.35 12.46 -9.52
N GLY A 436 -3.01 13.67 -9.96
CA GLY A 436 -3.08 14.87 -9.13
C GLY A 436 -4.45 15.55 -9.19
N PHE A 437 -4.95 16.08 -8.08
CA PHE A 437 -6.17 16.88 -8.04
C PHE A 437 -5.97 18.11 -7.15
N ALA A 438 -5.88 19.30 -7.74
CA ALA A 438 -5.78 20.58 -7.04
C ALA A 438 -7.13 21.30 -7.03
N VAL A 439 -7.56 21.78 -5.86
CA VAL A 439 -8.66 22.74 -5.73
C VAL A 439 -8.10 24.10 -5.34
N ILE A 440 -8.31 25.09 -6.20
CA ILE A 440 -7.80 26.44 -6.02
C ILE A 440 -9.00 27.35 -5.78
N LYS A 441 -9.04 28.00 -4.62
CA LYS A 441 -10.04 29.01 -4.28
C LYS A 441 -9.37 30.38 -4.37
N SER A 442 -9.83 31.26 -5.25
CA SER A 442 -9.23 32.60 -5.43
C SER A 442 -10.28 33.65 -5.80
N ARG A 443 -9.87 34.93 -5.77
CA ARG A 443 -10.68 36.07 -6.25
C ARG A 443 -10.33 36.49 -7.68
N GLN A 444 -9.19 36.03 -8.19
CA GLN A 444 -8.66 36.38 -9.49
C GLN A 444 -8.22 35.11 -10.21
N ALA A 445 -8.43 35.08 -11.52
CA ALA A 445 -7.98 33.99 -12.36
C ALA A 445 -6.44 33.97 -12.42
N LEU A 446 -5.84 32.84 -12.06
CA LEU A 446 -4.40 32.62 -12.06
C LEU A 446 -3.92 32.00 -13.39
N GLY A 447 -4.82 31.34 -14.13
CA GLY A 447 -4.63 30.95 -15.53
C GLY A 447 -3.35 30.13 -15.79
N SER A 448 -2.46 30.67 -16.63
CA SER A 448 -1.28 29.97 -17.15
C SER A 448 -0.26 29.54 -16.10
N GLN A 449 -0.16 30.26 -14.98
CA GLN A 449 0.79 29.94 -13.90
C GLN A 449 0.44 28.60 -13.24
N ILE A 450 -0.86 28.35 -13.06
CA ILE A 450 -1.36 27.10 -12.48
C ILE A 450 -1.19 25.92 -13.44
N HIS A 451 -1.42 26.15 -14.74
CA HIS A 451 -1.15 25.12 -15.74
C HIS A 451 0.33 24.72 -15.73
N ALA A 452 1.26 25.69 -15.65
CA ALA A 452 2.68 25.40 -15.57
C ALA A 452 3.03 24.58 -14.31
N LEU A 453 2.47 24.94 -13.15
CA LEU A 453 2.64 24.17 -11.91
C LEU A 453 2.12 22.74 -12.03
N ALA A 454 0.94 22.55 -12.62
CA ALA A 454 0.38 21.21 -12.85
C ALA A 454 1.24 20.38 -13.81
N THR A 455 1.79 20.99 -14.86
CA THR A 455 2.74 20.32 -15.78
C THR A 455 4.01 19.90 -15.05
N THR A 456 4.63 20.80 -14.27
CA THR A 456 5.81 20.48 -13.45
C THR A 456 5.50 19.41 -12.41
N ASN A 457 4.32 19.46 -11.79
CA ASN A 457 3.86 18.46 -10.83
C ASN A 457 3.75 17.08 -11.49
N ASN A 458 3.14 16.98 -12.68
CA ASN A 458 3.07 15.73 -13.43
C ASN A 458 4.46 15.14 -13.73
N THR A 459 5.43 15.96 -14.11
CA THR A 459 6.80 15.52 -14.38
C THR A 459 7.49 15.07 -13.10
N ASN A 460 7.45 15.86 -12.04
CA ASN A 460 8.16 15.58 -10.78
C ASN A 460 7.59 14.36 -10.03
N HIS A 461 6.27 14.15 -10.12
CA HIS A 461 5.56 13.05 -9.46
C HIS A 461 5.25 11.89 -10.41
N HIS A 462 5.72 11.95 -11.67
CA HIS A 462 5.46 10.97 -12.72
C HIS A 462 3.96 10.62 -12.90
N LEU A 463 3.07 11.60 -12.82
CA LEU A 463 1.61 11.39 -12.89
C LEU A 463 1.12 11.41 -14.35
N PRO A 464 0.09 10.62 -14.72
CA PRO A 464 -0.50 10.64 -16.06
C PRO A 464 -1.25 11.95 -16.34
N LEU A 465 -1.85 12.55 -15.31
CA LEU A 465 -2.47 13.87 -15.38
C LEU A 465 -2.57 14.54 -14.01
N THR A 466 -2.84 15.84 -14.02
CA THR A 466 -3.32 16.61 -12.88
C THR A 466 -4.59 17.35 -13.29
N ILE A 467 -5.64 17.23 -12.48
CA ILE A 467 -6.86 18.03 -12.58
C ILE A 467 -6.69 19.27 -11.72
N VAL A 468 -6.97 20.43 -12.30
CA VAL A 468 -6.98 21.70 -11.58
C VAL A 468 -8.38 22.27 -11.62
N LYS A 469 -9.02 22.39 -10.45
CA LYS A 469 -10.31 23.06 -10.28
C LYS A 469 -10.10 24.44 -9.68
N GLU A 470 -10.14 25.47 -10.49
CA GLU A 470 -10.05 26.87 -10.08
C GLU A 470 -11.45 27.45 -9.85
N VAL A 471 -11.76 27.83 -8.62
CA VAL A 471 -13.05 28.39 -8.18
C VAL A 471 -12.88 29.88 -7.89
N LEU A 472 -13.52 30.71 -8.70
CA LEU A 472 -13.60 32.15 -8.53
C LEU A 472 -14.89 32.52 -7.81
N TYR A 473 -14.77 33.03 -6.59
CA TYR A 473 -15.93 33.47 -5.81
C TYR A 473 -16.34 34.91 -6.14
N ARG A 474 -17.63 35.21 -5.99
CA ARG A 474 -18.12 36.60 -5.91
C ARG A 474 -17.75 37.20 -4.55
N ASP A 475 -17.83 38.53 -4.44
CA ASP A 475 -17.60 39.24 -3.18
C ASP A 475 -18.46 38.66 -2.05
N GLY A 476 -17.85 38.49 -0.88
CA GLY A 476 -18.49 37.91 0.30
C GLY A 476 -18.60 36.37 0.31
N PHE A 477 -18.11 35.66 -0.70
CA PHE A 477 -18.11 34.18 -0.80
C PHE A 477 -19.52 33.55 -0.80
N VAL A 478 -20.53 34.30 -1.22
CA VAL A 478 -21.95 33.86 -1.20
C VAL A 478 -22.29 32.94 -2.38
N ALA A 479 -21.57 33.06 -3.49
CA ALA A 479 -21.76 32.27 -4.70
C ALA A 479 -20.45 32.15 -5.52
N VAL A 480 -20.41 31.16 -6.41
CA VAL A 480 -19.30 30.96 -7.36
C VAL A 480 -19.57 31.78 -8.61
N LYS A 481 -18.67 32.73 -8.92
CA LYS A 481 -18.73 33.52 -10.16
C LYS A 481 -18.46 32.61 -11.36
N SER A 482 -17.38 31.85 -11.27
CA SER A 482 -17.02 30.86 -12.28
C SER A 482 -16.11 29.78 -11.68
N GLU A 483 -16.19 28.59 -12.24
CA GLU A 483 -15.30 27.48 -11.93
C GLU A 483 -14.69 26.93 -13.22
N THR A 484 -13.37 26.84 -13.27
CA THR A 484 -12.62 26.28 -14.40
C THR A 484 -11.99 24.97 -13.97
N ILE A 485 -12.34 23.86 -14.62
CA ILE A 485 -11.72 22.55 -14.42
C ILE A 485 -10.79 22.27 -15.59
N LEU A 486 -9.48 22.39 -15.37
CA LEU A 486 -8.44 22.11 -16.35
C LEU A 486 -7.96 20.67 -16.22
N ILE A 487 -7.77 20.03 -17.37
CA ILE A 487 -7.18 18.69 -17.49
C ILE A 487 -5.78 18.87 -18.05
N VAL A 488 -4.77 18.71 -17.19
CA VAL A 488 -3.36 18.85 -17.57
C VAL A 488 -2.76 17.46 -17.69
N SER A 489 -2.69 16.93 -18.91
CA SER A 489 -2.12 15.61 -19.20
C SER A 489 -0.58 15.65 -19.26
N ASN A 490 0.04 14.52 -18.94
CA ASN A 490 1.49 14.32 -19.09
C ASN A 490 1.79 13.69 -20.47
N PRO A 491 2.55 14.37 -21.36
CA PRO A 491 2.85 13.87 -22.69
C PRO A 491 3.73 12.61 -22.70
N GLU A 492 4.37 12.24 -21.58
CA GLU A 492 5.14 11.01 -21.46
C GLU A 492 4.26 9.75 -21.42
N TYR A 493 2.95 9.91 -21.19
CA TYR A 493 1.97 8.83 -21.21
C TYR A 493 1.26 8.76 -22.56
N HIS A 494 0.79 7.56 -22.94
CA HIS A 494 -0.02 7.41 -24.15
C HIS A 494 -1.39 8.07 -23.97
N ASP A 495 -2.01 8.58 -25.03
CA ASP A 495 -3.30 9.29 -24.91
C ASP A 495 -4.48 8.54 -25.53
N LYS A 496 -4.37 7.23 -25.82
CA LYS A 496 -5.38 6.39 -26.54
C LYS A 496 -6.83 6.55 -26.01
N GLY A 497 -7.50 7.63 -26.42
CA GLY A 497 -8.79 8.12 -25.89
C GLY A 497 -8.77 8.67 -24.45
N PHE A 498 -7.61 8.83 -23.79
CA PHE A 498 -7.55 9.09 -22.35
C PHE A 498 -8.00 10.49 -21.95
N THR A 499 -7.29 11.53 -22.42
CA THR A 499 -7.62 12.93 -22.10
C THR A 499 -9.05 13.27 -22.51
N ARG A 500 -9.47 12.78 -23.68
CA ARG A 500 -10.84 12.96 -24.18
C ARG A 500 -11.89 12.34 -23.27
N SER A 501 -11.67 11.09 -22.82
CA SER A 501 -12.61 10.41 -21.91
C SER A 501 -12.76 11.14 -20.58
N VAL A 502 -11.66 11.63 -20.01
CA VAL A 502 -11.69 12.44 -18.78
C VAL A 502 -12.49 13.72 -19.00
N LEU A 503 -12.24 14.43 -20.10
CA LEU A 503 -12.97 15.66 -20.43
C LEU A 503 -14.48 15.43 -20.59
N ASP A 504 -14.86 14.39 -21.34
CA ASP A 504 -16.26 14.07 -21.59
C ASP A 504 -17.01 13.71 -20.30
N VAL A 505 -16.38 12.91 -19.42
CA VAL A 505 -16.96 12.52 -18.13
C VAL A 505 -17.06 13.70 -17.16
N VAL A 506 -16.02 14.53 -17.04
CA VAL A 506 -16.05 15.71 -16.18
C VAL A 506 -17.15 16.67 -16.64
N ALA A 507 -17.24 16.92 -17.94
CA ALA A 507 -18.30 17.77 -18.49
C ALA A 507 -19.70 17.19 -18.22
N LEU A 508 -19.88 15.88 -18.37
CA LEU A 508 -21.15 15.23 -18.08
C LEU A 508 -21.53 15.33 -16.61
N ALA A 509 -20.58 15.08 -15.69
CA ALA A 509 -20.79 15.20 -14.25
C ALA A 509 -21.19 16.64 -13.86
N CYS A 510 -20.49 17.63 -14.40
CA CYS A 510 -20.82 19.05 -14.16
C CYS A 510 -22.21 19.41 -14.69
N ARG A 511 -22.60 18.93 -15.88
CA ARG A 511 -23.93 19.18 -16.45
C ARG A 511 -25.04 18.55 -15.63
N GLN A 512 -24.82 17.35 -15.12
CA GLN A 512 -25.78 16.68 -14.24
C GLN A 512 -25.97 17.46 -12.92
N PHE A 513 -24.89 18.04 -12.40
CA PHE A 513 -24.91 18.74 -11.11
C PHE A 513 -25.41 20.19 -11.21
N HIS A 514 -24.95 20.96 -12.20
CA HIS A 514 -25.25 22.40 -12.36
C HIS A 514 -26.34 22.69 -13.41
N GLY A 515 -26.67 21.73 -14.27
CA GLY A 515 -27.51 21.92 -15.44
C GLY A 515 -26.70 22.24 -16.72
N THR A 516 -27.22 21.82 -17.88
CA THR A 516 -26.51 21.92 -19.16
C THR A 516 -26.10 23.34 -19.54
N GLU A 517 -26.97 24.32 -19.26
CA GLU A 517 -26.76 25.73 -19.64
C GLU A 517 -25.61 26.40 -18.85
N ALA A 518 -25.27 25.87 -17.68
CA ALA A 518 -24.21 26.42 -16.83
C ALA A 518 -22.81 25.95 -17.26
N VAL A 519 -22.70 24.96 -18.15
CA VAL A 519 -21.46 24.22 -18.41
C VAL A 519 -21.06 24.29 -19.88
N SER A 520 -19.88 24.86 -20.14
CA SER A 520 -19.25 24.89 -21.47
C SER A 520 -17.93 24.13 -21.48
N LEU A 521 -17.58 23.56 -22.64
CA LEU A 521 -16.29 22.89 -22.85
C LEU A 521 -15.35 23.79 -23.64
N PHE A 522 -14.07 23.62 -23.40
CA PHE A 522 -12.98 24.13 -24.24
C PHE A 522 -11.90 23.06 -24.36
N ASP A 523 -10.90 23.29 -25.21
CA ASP A 523 -9.92 22.26 -25.63
C ASP A 523 -9.25 21.50 -24.49
N LYS A 524 -9.07 22.13 -23.32
CA LYS A 524 -8.35 21.57 -22.18
C LYS A 524 -9.17 21.49 -20.90
N GLY A 525 -10.49 21.65 -20.96
CA GLY A 525 -11.28 21.68 -19.74
C GLY A 525 -12.74 22.06 -19.85
N VAL A 526 -13.32 22.29 -18.68
CA VAL A 526 -14.73 22.61 -18.48
C VAL A 526 -14.84 23.92 -17.74
N LEU A 527 -15.73 24.80 -18.20
CA LEU A 527 -16.08 26.04 -17.51
C LEU A 527 -17.51 25.93 -16.99
N VAL A 528 -17.69 26.21 -15.70
CA VAL A 528 -19.00 26.34 -15.05
C VAL A 528 -19.22 27.82 -14.72
N ALA A 529 -20.25 28.42 -15.27
CA ALA A 529 -20.57 29.84 -15.07
C ALA A 529 -21.72 30.01 -14.08
N GLU A 530 -21.58 30.97 -13.16
CA GLU A 530 -22.65 31.45 -12.29
C GLU A 530 -23.37 30.36 -11.47
N ALA A 531 -22.58 29.48 -10.87
CA ALA A 531 -23.07 28.39 -10.05
C ALA A 531 -23.35 28.83 -8.60
N LYS A 532 -24.41 28.28 -8.02
CA LYS A 532 -24.75 28.51 -6.61
C LYS A 532 -23.69 27.91 -5.66
N TYR A 533 -23.08 26.81 -6.06
CA TYR A 533 -22.08 26.06 -5.30
C TYR A 533 -20.95 25.62 -6.23
N GLN A 534 -19.77 25.32 -5.70
CA GLN A 534 -18.68 24.70 -6.47
C GLN A 534 -19.00 23.22 -6.75
N THR A 535 -18.46 22.65 -7.84
CA THR A 535 -18.54 21.22 -8.12
C THR A 535 -17.77 20.44 -7.03
N PRO A 536 -18.40 19.49 -6.32
CA PRO A 536 -17.71 18.73 -5.27
C PRO A 536 -16.59 17.86 -5.83
N ARG A 537 -15.41 17.85 -5.17
CA ARG A 537 -14.32 16.90 -5.53
C ARG A 537 -14.78 15.44 -5.38
N LEU A 538 -15.65 15.17 -4.41
CA LEU A 538 -16.25 13.85 -4.17
C LEU A 538 -17.10 13.35 -5.35
N LEU A 539 -17.62 14.25 -6.19
CA LEU A 539 -18.32 13.88 -7.42
C LEU A 539 -17.34 13.50 -8.54
N LEU A 540 -16.28 14.29 -8.73
CA LEU A 540 -15.38 14.15 -9.88
C LEU A 540 -14.31 13.07 -9.67
N MET A 541 -13.67 13.06 -8.50
CA MET A 541 -12.48 12.25 -8.24
C MET A 541 -12.71 10.74 -8.47
N PRO A 542 -13.80 10.11 -8.00
CA PRO A 542 -14.04 8.68 -8.25
C PRO A 542 -14.20 8.36 -9.75
N LEU A 543 -14.89 9.21 -10.50
CA LEU A 543 -15.12 9.01 -11.94
C LEU A 543 -13.81 9.08 -12.72
N ILE A 544 -12.94 10.03 -12.36
CA ILE A 544 -11.63 10.19 -12.99
C ILE A 544 -10.70 9.03 -12.58
N GLU A 545 -10.77 8.58 -11.33
CA GLU A 545 -9.97 7.46 -10.83
C GLU A 545 -10.25 6.16 -11.59
N ASP A 546 -11.51 5.88 -11.95
CA ASP A 546 -11.87 4.73 -12.80
C ASP A 546 -11.21 4.80 -14.19
N ILE A 547 -11.20 5.99 -14.81
CA ILE A 547 -10.58 6.21 -16.13
C ILE A 547 -9.06 6.13 -16.04
N VAL A 548 -8.46 6.75 -15.02
CA VAL A 548 -7.01 6.72 -14.78
C VAL A 548 -6.54 5.30 -14.51
N THR A 549 -7.29 4.53 -13.72
CA THR A 549 -6.96 3.12 -13.43
C THR A 549 -6.99 2.27 -14.69
N GLU A 550 -8.00 2.43 -15.54
CA GLU A 550 -8.03 1.78 -16.86
C GLU A 550 -6.88 2.25 -17.75
N HIS A 551 -6.56 3.54 -17.73
CA HIS A 551 -5.45 4.15 -18.50
C HIS A 551 -4.11 3.50 -18.15
N LEU A 552 -3.79 3.45 -16.86
CA LEU A 552 -2.55 2.90 -16.28
C LEU A 552 -2.46 1.36 -16.37
N ARG A 553 -3.50 0.67 -16.86
CA ARG A 553 -3.42 -0.78 -17.10
C ARG A 553 -2.42 -1.14 -18.20
N PHE A 554 -2.04 -0.18 -19.04
CA PHE A 554 -1.04 -0.38 -20.08
C PHE A 554 0.06 0.68 -19.96
N ALA A 555 1.31 0.24 -20.10
CA ALA A 555 2.44 1.13 -20.32
C ALA A 555 2.93 0.97 -21.75
N TYR A 556 3.17 2.09 -22.43
CA TYR A 556 3.77 2.09 -23.77
C TYR A 556 5.29 2.19 -23.65
N SER A 557 6.00 1.28 -24.31
CA SER A 557 7.46 1.32 -24.42
C SER A 557 7.89 1.73 -25.82
N PRO A 558 8.42 2.97 -26.00
CA PRO A 558 9.00 3.40 -27.27
C PRO A 558 10.15 2.51 -27.74
N ALA A 559 10.88 1.88 -26.82
CA ALA A 559 12.01 1.00 -27.14
C ALA A 559 11.59 -0.26 -27.92
N LEU A 560 10.34 -0.69 -27.77
CA LEU A 560 9.77 -1.82 -28.50
C LEU A 560 8.66 -1.41 -29.48
N ASP A 561 8.21 -0.15 -29.43
CA ASP A 561 6.99 0.33 -30.08
C ASP A 561 5.76 -0.53 -29.77
N LYS A 562 5.57 -0.89 -28.49
CA LYS A 562 4.52 -1.80 -28.03
C LYS A 562 3.90 -1.36 -26.71
N PHE A 563 2.68 -1.83 -26.46
CA PHE A 563 1.96 -1.67 -25.20
C PHE A 563 2.11 -2.91 -24.33
N MET A 564 2.65 -2.72 -23.14
CA MET A 564 2.76 -3.75 -22.13
C MET A 564 1.57 -3.69 -21.17
N SER A 565 0.93 -4.83 -20.91
CA SER A 565 -0.03 -4.94 -19.80
C SER A 565 0.70 -4.82 -18.46
N ILE A 566 0.19 -4.00 -17.54
CA ILE A 566 0.68 -3.94 -16.14
C ILE A 566 0.17 -5.16 -15.33
N GLY A 567 -0.87 -5.85 -15.79
CA GLY A 567 -1.33 -7.12 -15.22
C GLY A 567 -0.83 -8.36 -15.97
N PHE A 568 -1.08 -9.53 -15.38
CA PHE A 568 -0.89 -10.83 -16.05
C PHE A 568 -2.15 -11.28 -16.80
N TYR A 569 -2.00 -12.32 -17.61
CA TYR A 569 -3.11 -12.91 -18.33
C TYR A 569 -4.17 -13.51 -17.38
N SER A 570 -5.45 -13.29 -17.68
CA SER A 570 -6.57 -13.63 -16.81
C SER A 570 -7.43 -14.82 -17.27
N GLY A 571 -7.19 -15.38 -18.45
CA GLY A 571 -7.98 -16.50 -18.99
C GLY A 571 -9.40 -16.12 -19.47
N GLN A 572 -9.91 -14.94 -19.15
CA GLN A 572 -11.27 -14.53 -19.47
C GLN A 572 -11.31 -13.22 -20.27
N ALA A 573 -12.10 -13.20 -21.35
CA ALA A 573 -12.28 -12.03 -22.22
C ALA A 573 -13.09 -10.88 -21.58
N LYS A 574 -13.57 -11.04 -20.33
CA LYS A 574 -14.44 -10.06 -19.64
C LYS A 574 -13.82 -9.45 -18.39
N THR A 575 -12.71 -10.00 -17.91
CA THR A 575 -12.15 -9.68 -16.59
C THR A 575 -10.63 -9.77 -16.68
N TYR A 576 -9.93 -8.71 -16.28
CA TYR A 576 -8.50 -8.74 -16.02
C TYR A 576 -8.29 -8.15 -14.63
N SER A 577 -7.25 -8.61 -13.95
CA SER A 577 -6.80 -8.03 -12.68
C SER A 577 -6.42 -6.57 -12.85
N ILE A 578 -6.91 -5.69 -11.96
CA ILE A 578 -6.22 -4.42 -11.67
C ILE A 578 -4.81 -4.78 -11.16
N PRO A 579 -3.75 -4.00 -11.44
CA PRO A 579 -2.44 -4.23 -10.83
C PRO A 579 -2.55 -4.41 -9.30
N GLY A 580 -2.34 -5.64 -8.81
CA GLY A 580 -2.48 -6.01 -7.39
C GLY A 580 -3.72 -6.84 -7.02
N GLU A 581 -4.68 -7.06 -7.92
CA GLU A 581 -5.84 -7.95 -7.71
C GLU A 581 -5.60 -9.36 -8.27
N ASP A 582 -5.48 -10.37 -7.42
CA ASP A 582 -4.97 -11.70 -7.85
C ASP A 582 -6.05 -12.71 -8.16
N GLN A 583 -7.30 -12.38 -7.84
CA GLN A 583 -8.42 -13.32 -7.94
C GLN A 583 -8.76 -13.67 -9.40
N ILE A 584 -8.18 -12.96 -10.36
CA ILE A 584 -8.54 -13.01 -11.79
C ILE A 584 -7.37 -13.53 -12.65
N VAL A 585 -6.17 -13.76 -12.08
CA VAL A 585 -5.01 -14.20 -12.89
C VAL A 585 -5.13 -15.69 -13.23
N PHE A 586 -4.95 -16.03 -14.52
CA PHE A 586 -4.87 -17.41 -14.97
C PHE A 586 -3.42 -17.88 -14.86
N ALA A 587 -3.16 -18.67 -13.82
CA ALA A 587 -1.86 -19.24 -13.49
C ALA A 587 -1.89 -20.77 -13.61
N GLY A 588 -0.80 -21.46 -13.24
CA GLY A 588 -0.70 -22.89 -13.48
C GLY A 588 -0.29 -23.24 -14.91
N LEU A 589 0.28 -22.27 -15.63
CA LEU A 589 0.67 -22.46 -17.03
C LEU A 589 2.05 -23.13 -17.13
N SER A 590 2.29 -23.82 -18.24
CA SER A 590 3.64 -24.15 -18.71
C SER A 590 3.99 -23.29 -19.92
N TYR A 591 5.27 -23.23 -20.30
CA TYR A 591 5.67 -22.55 -21.54
C TYR A 591 4.91 -23.11 -22.76
N THR A 592 4.75 -24.44 -22.82
CA THR A 592 3.99 -25.10 -23.89
C THR A 592 2.52 -24.65 -23.92
N ASN A 593 1.87 -24.45 -22.77
CA ASN A 593 0.51 -23.91 -22.73
C ASN A 593 0.47 -22.47 -23.25
N VAL A 594 1.42 -21.63 -22.85
CA VAL A 594 1.50 -20.24 -23.33
C VAL A 594 1.73 -20.21 -24.83
N ALA A 595 2.63 -21.04 -25.35
CA ALA A 595 2.87 -21.16 -26.79
C ALA A 595 1.59 -21.53 -27.56
N GLN A 596 0.83 -22.48 -27.04
CA GLN A 596 -0.45 -22.90 -27.63
C GLN A 596 -1.50 -21.78 -27.57
N PHE A 597 -1.58 -21.01 -26.48
CA PHE A 597 -2.53 -19.89 -26.39
C PHE A 597 -2.22 -18.75 -27.35
N LEU A 598 -0.94 -18.59 -27.71
CA LEU A 598 -0.48 -17.47 -28.53
C LEU A 598 -0.26 -17.84 -30.00
N SER A 599 -0.35 -19.12 -30.37
CA SER A 599 -0.07 -19.57 -31.75
C SER A 599 -0.95 -18.88 -32.79
N ASP A 600 -2.19 -18.57 -32.43
CA ASP A 600 -3.19 -17.97 -33.31
C ASP A 600 -3.36 -16.45 -33.08
N SER A 601 -2.59 -15.88 -32.13
CA SER A 601 -2.64 -14.45 -31.85
C SER A 601 -1.73 -13.66 -32.78
N VAL A 602 -2.32 -12.71 -33.51
CA VAL A 602 -1.58 -11.85 -34.46
C VAL A 602 -1.15 -10.52 -33.82
N ARG A 603 -1.79 -10.10 -32.72
CA ARG A 603 -1.58 -8.78 -32.09
C ARG A 603 -1.11 -8.85 -30.64
N MET A 604 -0.87 -10.06 -30.13
CA MET A 604 -0.45 -10.30 -28.75
C MET A 604 0.78 -11.20 -28.74
N SER A 605 1.76 -10.84 -27.91
CA SER A 605 3.01 -11.56 -27.70
C SER A 605 3.40 -11.53 -26.23
N ILE A 606 4.55 -12.11 -25.88
CA ILE A 606 5.20 -11.97 -24.57
C ILE A 606 6.64 -11.50 -24.79
N LEU A 607 7.26 -10.93 -23.77
CA LEU A 607 8.62 -10.42 -23.86
C LEU A 607 9.62 -11.58 -23.97
N THR A 608 10.57 -11.46 -24.89
CA THR A 608 11.85 -12.19 -24.81
C THR A 608 12.70 -11.63 -23.67
N LEU A 609 13.71 -12.38 -23.19
CA LEU A 609 14.59 -11.90 -22.12
C LEU A 609 15.34 -10.59 -22.47
N PRO A 610 15.89 -10.39 -23.68
CA PRO A 610 16.46 -9.09 -24.06
C PRO A 610 15.43 -7.96 -24.11
N GLU A 611 14.21 -8.22 -24.59
CA GLU A 611 13.14 -7.22 -24.62
C GLU A 611 12.69 -6.82 -23.22
N TYR A 612 12.65 -7.77 -22.29
CA TYR A 612 12.37 -7.49 -20.87
C TYR A 612 13.36 -6.47 -20.31
N TRP A 613 14.67 -6.60 -20.59
CA TRP A 613 15.66 -5.61 -20.17
C TRP A 613 15.50 -4.25 -20.84
N LYS A 614 15.19 -4.22 -22.14
CA LYS A 614 14.94 -2.96 -22.86
C LYS A 614 13.76 -2.19 -22.26
N VAL A 615 12.66 -2.89 -21.98
CA VAL A 615 11.46 -2.30 -21.36
C VAL A 615 11.76 -1.84 -19.94
N TYR A 616 12.49 -2.65 -19.17
CA TYR A 616 12.91 -2.27 -17.82
C TYR A 616 13.73 -0.97 -17.83
N GLN A 617 14.76 -0.88 -18.68
CA GLN A 617 15.62 0.30 -18.78
C GLN A 617 14.86 1.53 -19.32
N ASP A 618 13.97 1.35 -20.29
CA ASP A 618 13.10 2.43 -20.81
C ASP A 618 12.19 3.00 -19.72
N PHE A 619 11.52 2.13 -18.95
CA PHE A 619 10.63 2.56 -17.88
C PHE A 619 11.37 3.17 -16.68
N GLU A 620 12.56 2.67 -16.36
CA GLU A 620 13.41 3.23 -15.32
C GLU A 620 13.90 4.63 -15.72
N ALA A 621 14.38 4.82 -16.96
CA ALA A 621 14.83 6.10 -17.47
C ALA A 621 13.71 7.16 -17.50
N ARG A 622 12.45 6.74 -17.68
CA ARG A 622 11.26 7.60 -17.67
C ARG A 622 10.62 7.75 -16.29
N GLY A 623 11.15 7.09 -15.26
CA GLY A 623 10.59 7.13 -13.91
C GLY A 623 9.19 6.50 -13.78
N LEU A 624 8.81 5.57 -14.65
CA LEU A 624 7.52 4.87 -14.60
C LEU A 624 7.51 3.80 -13.50
N THR A 625 7.56 4.24 -12.25
CA THR A 625 7.68 3.39 -11.05
C THR A 625 6.57 2.34 -10.93
N TYR A 626 5.34 2.66 -11.34
CA TYR A 626 4.22 1.70 -11.36
C TYR A 626 4.48 0.53 -12.33
N ALA A 627 5.05 0.82 -13.50
CA ALA A 627 5.35 -0.18 -14.53
C ALA A 627 6.54 -1.06 -14.11
N ILE A 628 7.58 -0.46 -13.50
CA ILE A 628 8.70 -1.18 -12.90
C ILE A 628 8.23 -2.09 -11.76
N THR A 629 7.38 -1.58 -10.86
CA THR A 629 6.79 -2.37 -9.76
C THR A 629 6.01 -3.56 -10.31
N SER A 630 5.30 -3.38 -11.42
CA SER A 630 4.61 -4.46 -12.11
C SER A 630 5.56 -5.49 -12.73
N LEU A 631 6.62 -5.05 -13.43
CA LEU A 631 7.66 -5.95 -13.96
C LEU A 631 8.29 -6.79 -12.84
N GLN A 632 8.48 -6.19 -11.66
CA GLN A 632 9.03 -6.82 -10.47
C GLN A 632 7.98 -7.50 -9.57
N CYS A 633 6.77 -7.75 -10.08
CA CYS A 633 5.65 -8.20 -9.26
C CYS A 633 6.03 -9.44 -8.41
N PRO A 634 5.89 -9.37 -7.07
CA PRO A 634 6.41 -10.41 -6.19
C PRO A 634 5.55 -11.68 -6.12
N ARG A 635 4.44 -11.71 -6.85
CA ARG A 635 3.34 -12.67 -6.63
C ARG A 635 3.26 -13.77 -7.69
N PHE A 636 3.75 -13.47 -8.89
CA PHE A 636 3.67 -14.36 -10.04
C PHE A 636 5.03 -14.53 -10.69
N VAL A 637 5.16 -15.65 -11.38
CA VAL A 637 6.33 -16.01 -12.19
C VAL A 637 5.96 -15.77 -13.64
N GLU A 638 6.68 -14.87 -14.27
CA GLU A 638 6.47 -14.50 -15.66
C GLU A 638 7.38 -15.31 -16.55
N VAL A 639 6.76 -16.08 -17.43
CA VAL A 639 7.47 -16.77 -18.51
C VAL A 639 7.83 -15.76 -19.58
N LEU A 640 9.08 -15.83 -20.03
CA LEU A 640 9.62 -15.03 -21.13
C LEU A 640 9.80 -15.92 -22.37
N ASP A 641 9.70 -15.34 -23.57
CA ASP A 641 9.90 -16.06 -24.83
C ASP A 641 11.38 -16.26 -25.14
N THR A 642 12.08 -16.96 -24.25
CA THR A 642 13.49 -17.31 -24.40
C THR A 642 13.74 -18.72 -23.91
N LEU A 643 13.96 -19.61 -24.88
CA LEU A 643 14.29 -21.01 -24.66
C LEU A 643 15.80 -21.20 -24.56
N ILE A 644 16.23 -22.02 -23.62
CA ILE A 644 17.63 -22.40 -23.42
C ILE A 644 17.73 -23.87 -23.79
N LEU A 645 18.44 -24.14 -24.88
CA LEU A 645 18.59 -25.49 -25.42
C LEU A 645 19.73 -26.23 -24.72
N ASP A 646 20.85 -25.53 -24.49
CA ASP A 646 22.01 -26.04 -23.77
C ASP A 646 22.85 -24.87 -23.19
N SER A 647 24.06 -25.16 -22.69
CA SER A 647 24.95 -24.15 -22.12
C SER A 647 25.48 -23.12 -23.12
N HIS A 648 25.24 -23.28 -24.42
CA HIS A 648 25.73 -22.42 -25.50
C HIS A 648 24.65 -21.94 -26.48
N ARG A 649 23.46 -22.52 -26.48
CA ARG A 649 22.40 -22.22 -27.44
C ARG A 649 21.12 -21.74 -26.79
N LEU A 650 20.58 -20.65 -27.31
CA LEU A 650 19.32 -20.08 -26.89
C LEU A 650 18.48 -19.60 -28.08
N VAL A 651 17.17 -19.54 -27.91
CA VAL A 651 16.21 -19.12 -28.94
C VAL A 651 15.29 -18.05 -28.37
N HIS A 652 15.26 -16.89 -29.02
CA HIS A 652 14.30 -15.82 -28.74
C HIS A 652 13.12 -15.88 -29.71
N GLY A 653 11.93 -15.49 -29.25
CA GLY A 653 10.77 -15.33 -30.13
C GLY A 653 10.22 -16.68 -30.63
N ALA A 654 10.37 -17.75 -29.85
CA ALA A 654 10.00 -19.10 -30.28
C ALA A 654 8.48 -19.33 -30.28
N ILE A 655 7.70 -18.52 -29.57
CA ILE A 655 6.23 -18.57 -29.56
C ILE A 655 5.63 -17.77 -30.74
N SER A 656 6.35 -16.77 -31.25
CA SER A 656 5.86 -15.89 -32.32
C SER A 656 5.37 -16.69 -33.54
N SER A 657 4.12 -16.42 -33.97
CA SER A 657 3.54 -16.98 -35.20
C SER A 657 4.31 -16.52 -36.45
N ASN A 658 4.96 -15.36 -36.39
CA ASN A 658 5.89 -14.91 -37.42
C ASN A 658 7.26 -15.59 -37.23
N LYS A 659 7.61 -16.49 -38.15
CA LYS A 659 8.88 -17.23 -38.16
C LYS A 659 10.11 -16.32 -38.28
N ASP A 660 9.97 -15.14 -38.88
CA ASP A 660 11.06 -14.18 -39.03
C ASP A 660 11.50 -13.57 -37.70
N ASN A 661 10.65 -13.65 -36.66
CA ASN A 661 10.97 -13.17 -35.31
C ASN A 661 11.75 -14.20 -34.48
N LYS A 662 11.82 -15.46 -34.93
CA LYS A 662 12.54 -16.52 -34.22
C LYS A 662 14.03 -16.36 -34.47
N LYS A 663 14.80 -16.11 -33.41
CA LYS A 663 16.26 -15.93 -33.50
C LYS A 663 16.98 -16.93 -32.61
N GLU A 664 17.67 -17.88 -33.23
CA GLU A 664 18.61 -18.77 -32.54
C GLU A 664 19.97 -18.07 -32.41
N ILE A 665 20.56 -18.14 -31.21
CA ILE A 665 21.82 -17.50 -30.87
C ILE A 665 22.78 -18.55 -30.34
N GLN A 666 23.95 -18.62 -30.98
CA GLN A 666 25.09 -19.39 -30.54
C GLN A 666 26.01 -18.49 -29.70
N LEU A 667 26.19 -18.82 -28.43
CA LEU A 667 27.07 -18.09 -27.52
C LEU A 667 28.54 -18.45 -27.76
N ALA A 668 29.40 -17.43 -27.75
CA ALA A 668 30.86 -17.61 -27.82
C ALA A 668 31.44 -18.30 -26.58
N HIS A 669 30.80 -18.13 -25.43
CA HIS A 669 31.18 -18.71 -24.14
C HIS A 669 29.98 -19.40 -23.51
N PRO A 670 30.19 -20.43 -22.67
CA PRO A 670 29.09 -21.07 -21.99
C PRO A 670 28.41 -20.09 -21.03
N ILE A 671 27.11 -20.30 -20.77
CA ILE A 671 26.37 -19.57 -19.75
C ILE A 671 27.12 -19.68 -18.42
N GLN A 672 27.44 -18.55 -17.79
CA GLN A 672 28.26 -18.50 -16.59
C GLN A 672 27.59 -19.26 -15.44
N SER A 673 28.19 -20.37 -14.99
CA SER A 673 27.68 -21.17 -13.87
C SER A 673 27.54 -20.33 -12.60
N ALA A 674 26.38 -20.37 -11.94
CA ALA A 674 26.11 -19.65 -10.71
C ALA A 674 25.70 -20.61 -9.59
N ARG A 675 26.37 -20.50 -8.44
CA ARG A 675 25.88 -21.00 -7.14
C ARG A 675 25.23 -19.79 -6.47
N PRO A 676 23.90 -19.82 -6.26
CA PRO A 676 22.99 -18.68 -6.46
C PRO A 676 23.69 -17.31 -6.46
N ALA A 677 23.81 -16.71 -7.64
CA ALA A 677 24.47 -15.42 -7.79
C ALA A 677 23.46 -14.27 -7.71
N LEU A 678 23.99 -13.07 -7.59
CA LEU A 678 23.24 -11.83 -7.70
C LEU A 678 23.57 -11.12 -9.03
N ILE A 679 22.61 -10.41 -9.60
CA ILE A 679 22.76 -9.63 -10.85
C ILE A 679 22.10 -8.27 -10.68
N ARG A 680 22.47 -7.28 -11.49
CA ARG A 680 21.68 -6.04 -11.64
C ARG A 680 20.90 -6.07 -12.94
N ALA A 681 19.76 -5.40 -12.96
CA ALA A 681 18.98 -5.25 -14.20
C ALA A 681 19.78 -4.52 -15.30
N GLU A 682 20.61 -3.54 -14.94
CA GLU A 682 21.52 -2.83 -15.87
C GLU A 682 22.60 -3.72 -16.50
N ASP A 683 22.92 -4.85 -15.86
CA ASP A 683 23.91 -5.81 -16.35
C ASP A 683 23.33 -6.79 -17.38
N GLY A 684 22.01 -6.78 -17.61
CA GLY A 684 21.36 -7.58 -18.64
C GLY A 684 21.86 -7.24 -20.05
N ASP A 685 22.37 -8.23 -20.77
CA ASP A 685 22.82 -8.06 -22.14
C ASP A 685 21.61 -7.90 -23.10
N LEU A 686 21.57 -6.81 -23.87
CA LEU A 686 20.43 -6.47 -24.73
C LEU A 686 20.33 -7.33 -26.00
N VAL A 687 21.26 -8.26 -26.22
CA VAL A 687 21.27 -9.17 -27.36
C VAL A 687 20.87 -10.59 -26.95
N THR A 688 21.49 -11.12 -25.91
CA THR A 688 21.31 -12.49 -25.40
C THR A 688 20.33 -12.57 -24.23
N GLY A 689 20.12 -11.46 -23.53
CA GLY A 689 19.31 -11.40 -22.31
C GLY A 689 20.03 -11.87 -21.05
N LEU A 690 21.22 -12.49 -21.18
CA LEU A 690 21.96 -13.02 -20.04
C LEU A 690 22.70 -11.91 -19.28
N PRO A 691 22.94 -12.08 -17.96
CA PRO A 691 23.71 -11.11 -17.20
C PRO A 691 25.17 -11.08 -17.65
N ARG A 692 25.73 -9.87 -17.86
CA ARG A 692 27.15 -9.66 -18.20
C ARG A 692 28.07 -9.86 -16.99
N LYS A 693 27.53 -9.73 -15.78
CA LYS A 693 28.27 -9.78 -14.52
C LYS A 693 27.45 -10.47 -13.44
N LEU A 694 28.13 -11.32 -12.68
CA LEU A 694 27.59 -11.99 -11.49
C LEU A 694 28.26 -11.40 -10.24
N TYR A 695 27.46 -11.16 -9.20
CA TYR A 695 27.91 -10.67 -7.90
C TYR A 695 27.84 -11.79 -6.86
N SER A 696 28.74 -11.71 -5.88
CA SER A 696 28.90 -12.70 -4.82
C SER A 696 27.83 -12.57 -3.72
N ALA A 697 27.64 -13.66 -2.97
CA ALA A 697 26.61 -13.78 -1.95
C ALA A 697 26.86 -12.97 -0.67
N ASP A 698 28.04 -12.38 -0.50
CA ASP A 698 28.34 -11.41 0.56
C ASP A 698 27.60 -10.06 0.38
N THR A 699 27.03 -9.81 -0.81
CA THR A 699 26.21 -8.62 -1.10
C THR A 699 24.71 -8.81 -0.84
N TYR A 700 24.31 -9.91 -0.20
CA TYR A 700 22.91 -10.15 0.17
C TYR A 700 22.41 -9.06 1.11
N GLY A 701 21.33 -8.39 0.70
CA GLY A 701 20.74 -7.22 1.39
C GLY A 701 20.70 -5.96 0.53
N ASP A 702 21.48 -5.87 -0.55
CA ASP A 702 21.37 -4.80 -1.54
C ASP A 702 20.07 -4.95 -2.35
N SER A 703 19.10 -4.07 -2.14
CA SER A 703 17.79 -4.11 -2.82
C SER A 703 17.86 -3.89 -4.33
N SER A 704 18.99 -3.42 -4.87
CA SER A 704 19.19 -3.25 -6.32
C SER A 704 19.54 -4.56 -7.03
N LEU A 705 19.96 -5.59 -6.29
CA LEU A 705 20.39 -6.87 -6.83
C LEU A 705 19.23 -7.87 -6.94
N TRP A 706 19.23 -8.65 -8.00
CA TRP A 706 18.28 -9.71 -8.31
C TRP A 706 18.96 -11.07 -8.17
N ARG A 707 18.24 -12.08 -7.70
CA ARG A 707 18.79 -13.45 -7.66
C ARG A 707 18.82 -14.05 -9.06
N TYR A 708 19.90 -14.78 -9.36
CA TYR A 708 20.09 -15.44 -10.64
C TYR A 708 20.36 -16.94 -10.45
N TRP A 709 19.64 -17.75 -11.23
CA TRP A 709 19.93 -19.18 -11.40
C TRP A 709 20.32 -19.48 -12.83
N THR A 710 21.39 -20.25 -12.97
CA THR A 710 21.75 -20.86 -14.26
C THR A 710 20.86 -22.03 -14.59
N PRO A 711 20.71 -22.36 -15.89
CA PRO A 711 19.95 -23.52 -16.33
C PRO A 711 20.51 -24.82 -15.75
N ASP A 712 19.63 -25.81 -15.57
CA ASP A 712 19.99 -27.19 -15.22
C ASP A 712 20.47 -27.92 -16.48
N THR A 713 21.56 -27.45 -17.07
CA THR A 713 22.26 -28.13 -18.17
C THR A 713 23.58 -28.71 -17.66
N PRO A 714 23.89 -29.98 -17.96
CA PRO A 714 25.09 -30.62 -17.47
C PRO A 714 26.34 -29.89 -17.99
N PRO A 715 27.39 -29.74 -17.15
CA PRO A 715 28.64 -29.14 -17.57
C PRO A 715 29.35 -30.13 -18.52
N SER A 716 29.35 -29.83 -19.81
CA SER A 716 30.08 -30.55 -20.86
C SER A 716 29.48 -31.93 -21.28
N PRO A 717 29.52 -32.27 -22.58
CA PRO A 717 29.18 -33.61 -23.11
C PRO A 717 30.08 -34.75 -22.60
N SER A 718 30.96 -34.52 -21.63
CA SER A 718 31.79 -35.56 -20.99
C SER A 718 31.16 -36.21 -19.76
N ASP A 719 30.11 -35.62 -19.17
CA ASP A 719 29.45 -36.12 -17.95
C ASP A 719 28.21 -36.99 -18.27
N HIS A 720 28.37 -37.99 -19.14
CA HIS A 720 27.31 -38.89 -19.65
C HIS A 720 26.73 -39.91 -18.63
N ASN A 721 27.01 -39.79 -17.34
CA ASN A 721 26.68 -40.85 -16.36
C ASN A 721 25.32 -40.73 -15.67
N LEU A 722 24.48 -39.77 -16.03
CA LEU A 722 23.11 -39.66 -15.52
C LEU A 722 22.16 -39.57 -16.71
N GLY A 723 21.44 -40.66 -17.03
CA GLY A 723 20.50 -40.78 -18.15
C GLY A 723 19.24 -39.91 -18.03
N VAL A 724 19.39 -38.64 -17.68
CA VAL A 724 18.31 -37.64 -17.61
C VAL A 724 18.15 -37.05 -19.01
N GLN A 725 16.97 -37.22 -19.58
CA GLN A 725 16.60 -36.69 -20.90
C GLN A 725 16.72 -35.15 -20.89
N GLU A 726 17.45 -34.60 -21.86
CA GLU A 726 17.68 -33.16 -22.05
C GLU A 726 16.35 -32.44 -22.35
N SER A 727 15.67 -31.94 -21.32
CA SER A 727 14.51 -31.07 -21.51
C SER A 727 14.97 -29.61 -21.53
N PRO A 728 14.70 -28.84 -22.60
CA PRO A 728 15.04 -27.42 -22.62
C PRO A 728 14.37 -26.69 -21.46
N THR A 729 15.02 -25.61 -21.01
CA THR A 729 14.49 -24.72 -19.99
C THR A 729 14.06 -23.39 -20.61
N VAL A 730 13.27 -22.63 -19.87
CA VAL A 730 12.77 -21.31 -20.27
C VAL A 730 13.23 -20.26 -19.27
N ALA A 731 13.55 -19.08 -19.76
CA ALA A 731 13.81 -17.93 -18.91
C ALA A 731 12.52 -17.48 -18.21
N THR A 732 12.57 -17.38 -16.88
CA THR A 732 11.45 -16.87 -16.10
C THR A 732 11.87 -15.75 -15.19
N ARG A 733 11.02 -14.74 -15.07
CA ARG A 733 11.16 -13.69 -14.08
C ARG A 733 10.28 -14.02 -12.89
N GLY A 734 10.89 -14.19 -11.73
CA GLY A 734 10.21 -14.53 -10.49
C GLY A 734 10.49 -13.52 -9.38
N HIS A 735 10.24 -13.96 -8.15
CA HIS A 735 10.53 -13.20 -6.95
C HIS A 735 10.95 -14.13 -5.82
N ILE A 736 11.91 -13.66 -5.02
CA ILE A 736 12.39 -14.37 -3.85
C ILE A 736 11.89 -13.67 -2.61
N PHE A 737 10.83 -14.26 -2.09
CA PHE A 737 10.03 -13.74 -0.99
C PHE A 737 10.89 -13.26 0.19
N VAL A 738 11.80 -14.09 0.70
CA VAL A 738 12.63 -13.75 1.88
C VAL A 738 13.46 -12.48 1.67
N MET A 739 14.01 -12.31 0.47
CA MET A 739 14.84 -11.15 0.13
C MET A 739 14.01 -9.96 -0.29
N ASN A 740 12.71 -10.17 -0.55
CA ASN A 740 11.84 -9.21 -1.21
C ASN A 740 12.48 -8.66 -2.51
N GLN A 741 13.14 -9.54 -3.27
CA GLN A 741 13.89 -9.20 -4.49
C GLN A 741 13.37 -9.97 -5.69
N THR A 742 13.37 -9.32 -6.83
CA THR A 742 13.12 -9.95 -8.13
C THR A 742 14.21 -10.97 -8.44
N CYS A 743 13.88 -11.97 -9.27
CA CYS A 743 14.88 -12.93 -9.73
C CYS A 743 14.71 -13.32 -11.20
N LEU A 744 15.81 -13.77 -11.79
CA LEU A 744 15.85 -14.45 -13.08
C LEU A 744 16.18 -15.92 -12.84
N ASP A 745 15.22 -16.79 -13.15
CA ASP A 745 15.34 -18.24 -12.98
C ASP A 745 15.33 -18.93 -14.35
N LEU A 746 16.45 -19.58 -14.68
CA LEU A 746 16.66 -20.28 -15.95
C LEU A 746 16.49 -21.80 -15.84
N LYS A 747 15.98 -22.31 -14.70
CA LYS A 747 15.83 -23.76 -14.45
C LYS A 747 14.46 -24.33 -14.77
N VAL A 748 13.47 -23.47 -15.02
CA VAL A 748 12.09 -23.92 -15.27
C VAL A 748 12.04 -24.66 -16.60
N HIS A 749 11.57 -25.91 -16.61
CA HIS A 749 11.45 -26.68 -17.85
C HIS A 749 10.22 -26.26 -18.66
N VAL A 750 10.26 -26.46 -19.99
CA VAL A 750 9.16 -26.03 -20.88
C VAL A 750 7.78 -26.62 -20.55
N ASN A 751 7.74 -27.80 -19.95
CA ASN A 751 6.51 -28.49 -19.55
C ASN A 751 6.20 -28.33 -18.06
N GLU A 752 7.05 -27.65 -17.30
CA GLU A 752 6.80 -27.38 -15.88
C GLU A 752 5.66 -26.37 -15.76
N SER A 753 4.73 -26.64 -14.84
CA SER A 753 3.68 -25.71 -14.45
C SER A 753 3.69 -25.54 -12.94
N THR A 754 3.47 -24.30 -12.48
CA THR A 754 3.37 -23.99 -11.05
C THR A 754 2.17 -23.08 -10.84
N GLN A 755 1.57 -23.11 -9.65
CA GLN A 755 0.37 -22.32 -9.35
C GLN A 755 0.53 -20.79 -9.49
N PHE A 756 1.77 -20.30 -9.68
CA PHE A 756 2.07 -18.89 -9.87
C PHE A 756 2.67 -18.58 -11.26
N LEU A 757 2.92 -19.60 -12.08
CA LEU A 757 3.45 -19.42 -13.42
C LEU A 757 2.35 -18.93 -14.37
N THR A 758 2.62 -17.81 -15.02
CA THR A 758 1.75 -17.13 -15.99
C THR A 758 2.59 -16.31 -16.97
N PHE A 759 1.96 -15.48 -17.79
CA PHE A 759 2.65 -14.58 -18.70
C PHE A 759 2.01 -13.19 -18.73
N ARG A 760 2.78 -12.21 -19.20
CA ARG A 760 2.35 -10.84 -19.41
C ARG A 760 2.05 -10.58 -20.88
N PRO A 761 0.82 -10.20 -21.21
CA PRO A 761 0.48 -9.81 -22.58
C PRO A 761 1.21 -8.53 -23.03
N ILE A 762 1.75 -8.58 -24.24
CA ILE A 762 2.33 -7.45 -24.97
C ILE A 762 1.53 -7.25 -26.26
N TYR A 763 1.10 -6.03 -26.53
CA TYR A 763 0.22 -5.68 -27.65
C TYR A 763 0.89 -4.69 -28.60
N ASP A 764 0.64 -4.85 -29.89
CA ASP A 764 1.12 -3.90 -30.91
C ASP A 764 0.34 -2.58 -30.87
N ASP A 765 -0.93 -2.63 -30.47
CA ASP A 765 -1.77 -1.45 -30.24
C ASP A 765 -2.76 -1.73 -29.11
N ILE A 766 -3.45 -0.71 -28.60
CA ILE A 766 -4.58 -0.81 -27.65
C ILE A 766 -5.78 0.00 -28.15
N ALA A 767 -6.99 -0.48 -27.83
CA ALA A 767 -8.21 0.26 -28.13
C ALA A 767 -8.29 1.58 -27.33
N GLU A 768 -9.09 2.53 -27.79
CA GLU A 768 -9.44 3.71 -26.99
C GLU A 768 -10.23 3.33 -25.74
N ILE A 769 -10.16 4.18 -24.70
CA ILE A 769 -10.96 4.01 -23.48
C ILE A 769 -12.46 4.09 -23.83
N ARG A 770 -13.23 3.13 -23.30
CA ARG A 770 -14.68 3.08 -23.45
C ARG A 770 -15.34 2.90 -22.09
N TYR A 771 -16.49 3.53 -21.91
CA TYR A 771 -17.26 3.47 -20.68
C TYR A 771 -18.76 3.57 -20.98
N VAL A 772 -19.57 3.08 -20.05
CA VAL A 772 -21.02 3.28 -20.02
C VAL A 772 -21.35 4.15 -18.82
N VAL A 773 -22.21 5.13 -19.02
CA VAL A 773 -22.74 5.97 -17.94
C VAL A 773 -24.01 5.32 -17.42
N GLU A 774 -24.00 4.93 -16.16
CA GLU A 774 -25.17 4.43 -15.46
C GLU A 774 -25.87 5.60 -14.73
N PRO A 775 -27.19 5.77 -14.88
CA PRO A 775 -27.92 6.77 -14.12
C PRO A 775 -27.91 6.41 -12.63
N ALA A 776 -27.60 7.38 -11.77
CA ALA A 776 -27.88 7.32 -10.34
C ALA A 776 -28.72 8.55 -9.94
N GLU A 777 -29.43 8.48 -8.80
CA GLU A 777 -30.49 9.45 -8.44
C GLU A 777 -30.08 10.92 -8.58
N SER A 778 -28.86 11.29 -8.16
CA SER A 778 -28.35 12.67 -8.23
C SER A 778 -26.92 12.78 -8.82
N TRP A 779 -26.35 11.66 -9.28
CA TRP A 779 -24.94 11.52 -9.64
C TRP A 779 -24.83 10.64 -10.88
N ILE A 780 -23.68 10.64 -11.56
CA ILE A 780 -23.39 9.64 -12.60
C ILE A 780 -22.49 8.56 -12.02
N ARG A 781 -22.65 7.32 -12.49
CA ARG A 781 -21.72 6.24 -12.22
C ARG A 781 -21.11 5.77 -13.54
N LEU A 782 -19.83 5.44 -13.53
CA LEU A 782 -19.17 4.86 -14.68
C LEU A 782 -19.06 3.35 -14.55
N LYS A 783 -19.28 2.67 -15.66
CA LYS A 783 -18.87 1.28 -15.86
C LYS A 783 -17.84 1.26 -16.98
N MET A 784 -16.57 1.06 -16.61
CA MET A 784 -15.48 0.94 -17.56
C MET A 784 -15.64 -0.34 -18.39
N LEU A 785 -15.43 -0.23 -19.71
CA LEU A 785 -15.36 -1.38 -20.61
C LEU A 785 -13.87 -1.73 -20.80
N PRO A 786 -13.40 -2.89 -20.33
CA PRO A 786 -11.99 -3.25 -20.41
C PRO A 786 -11.45 -3.19 -21.85
N ARG A 787 -10.36 -2.45 -22.08
CA ARG A 787 -9.58 -2.46 -23.34
C ARG A 787 -8.84 -3.80 -23.56
N LEU A 788 -9.55 -4.86 -23.89
CA LEU A 788 -8.97 -6.20 -24.06
C LEU A 788 -8.81 -6.56 -25.52
N PHE A 789 -7.73 -7.27 -25.85
CA PHE A 789 -7.68 -8.08 -27.06
C PHE A 789 -8.08 -9.50 -26.70
N SER A 790 -9.13 -9.99 -27.36
CA SER A 790 -9.50 -11.40 -27.24
C SER A 790 -8.39 -12.25 -27.85
N LEU A 791 -7.92 -13.25 -27.09
CA LEU A 791 -7.50 -14.48 -27.72
C LEU A 791 -8.77 -15.08 -28.33
N THR A 792 -8.93 -14.98 -29.65
CA THR A 792 -9.86 -15.85 -30.34
C THR A 792 -9.30 -17.25 -30.22
N GLY A 793 -9.91 -18.08 -29.37
CA GLY A 793 -9.69 -19.52 -29.36
C GLY A 793 -10.42 -20.19 -30.51
#